data_AF-A0A0M9WA55-F1
#
_entry.id   AF-A0A0M9WA55-F1
#
_cell.length_a   1.000
_cell.length_b   1.000
_cell.length_c   1.000
_cell.angle_alpha   90.00
_cell.angle_beta   90.00
_cell.angle_gamma   90.00
#
_symmetry.space_group_name_H-M   'P 1'
#
loop_
_entity.id
_entity.type
_entity.pdbx_description
1 polymer ?
#
loop_
_entity_poly.entity_id
_entity_poly.type
_entity_poly.pdbx_seq_one_letter_code
_entity_poly.pdbx_strand_id
1 'polypeptide(L)'
;MSSRRSIYFNPAVANERSASPQVEGLTAFHQSFPNYAPTPLVQLPELATELGVGHVLVKDESNRFGLPSFKVLGASWGCFRAIAAQLGLPSTVSLDELSSRAKEASIILTTASMGNHGRAVAFMARLLGIEARIFVPRSLSQWTRDLIAGEGARLVVVHGDYDQAVQDAVDETRVGRGVLLIQDTAFEGYEDVPMWIVEGYSTMMHEVQNELARLSLSGSLMITPAGVGSLAHAVAKHCKSQSTPMSVVAVEPDTAACLSSSLTAGKPVTVQTSSTIMDGMDCGTVSSTAWPNMQRLVDACVTVSSYESHCAVQYLTSKSVAAGPCGGASLAALRQLATSKEATSLLNKDSVVILLSTEGAREYPVPKDVSVEDVVGLTQTLTQINSSNPTLSVTDGVGETEIANYLAAWFAHRDIEHHWIEKVAGRPSLVGVLRGSGGGKSLMFNGHTDTVSLSSYEADPLSGSIGIKNGKEVIFGRGCLDMKGGLAAGLAALAATKASGCVPRGDVIVAAVSDEEDASQGTQDVIEAGWRADAAVLPEPTQAAIFTAHKGFVWVEVDILGVAAHGSDPVSGEDAILYAGSFLQALEKYQSQLPVDDLLGQGSLHCGLIRGGEEPSSYPDKCTITVEFRTVPAQTEASILGDISALLKEIAEQKPRFKYAEPRITMSRPTQKVAADHPFVQKAVACASAVLGSKPAVKAGPFWTDAALLGAVGIPSIVYGPAGEGLHAKEEWVEVESLQHFEKMFTQLVQDFCY
;
A
#
# COMPACT_ATOMS: atom_id res chain seq x y z
N MET A 1 -1.37 24.34 8.73
CA MET A 1 -2.58 23.71 8.18
C MET A 1 -2.49 22.22 8.49
N SER A 2 -3.56 21.43 8.35
CA SER A 2 -3.42 19.96 8.48
C SER A 2 -2.71 19.41 7.25
N SER A 3 -1.87 18.37 7.40
CA SER A 3 -1.28 17.67 6.25
C SER A 3 -2.28 16.73 5.56
N ARG A 4 -3.39 16.42 6.23
CA ARG A 4 -4.46 15.52 5.77
C ARG A 4 -5.10 16.01 4.47
N ARG A 5 -5.55 15.06 3.65
CA ARG A 5 -6.45 15.31 2.51
C ARG A 5 -7.64 16.19 2.95
N SER A 6 -7.88 17.24 2.18
CA SER A 6 -8.96 18.19 2.44
C SER A 6 -10.32 17.57 2.09
N ILE A 7 -11.35 17.95 2.85
CA ILE A 7 -12.74 17.63 2.50
C ILE A 7 -13.13 18.43 1.26
N TYR A 8 -13.67 17.76 0.25
CA TYR A 8 -14.27 18.46 -0.89
C TYR A 8 -15.65 18.98 -0.48
N PHE A 9 -15.86 20.30 -0.54
CA PHE A 9 -17.18 20.92 -0.38
C PHE A 9 -17.65 21.43 -1.74
N ASN A 10 -18.86 21.04 -2.15
CA ASN A 10 -19.37 21.38 -3.47
C ASN A 10 -20.07 22.75 -3.46
N PRO A 11 -19.49 23.79 -4.08
CA PRO A 11 -20.05 25.15 -4.02
C PRO A 11 -21.35 25.29 -4.83
N ALA A 12 -21.65 24.35 -5.73
CA ALA A 12 -22.77 24.46 -6.67
C ALA A 12 -24.11 23.88 -6.16
N VAL A 13 -24.12 23.18 -5.01
CA VAL A 13 -25.21 22.24 -4.67
C VAL A 13 -26.32 22.82 -3.80
N ALA A 14 -26.08 23.95 -3.14
CA ALA A 14 -26.94 24.46 -2.06
C ALA A 14 -28.44 24.59 -2.41
N ASN A 15 -28.80 24.62 -3.70
CA ASN A 15 -30.19 24.70 -4.17
C ASN A 15 -30.59 23.63 -5.20
N GLU A 16 -29.73 22.65 -5.48
CA GLU A 16 -29.99 21.64 -6.49
C GLU A 16 -31.10 20.68 -6.04
N ARG A 17 -32.02 20.38 -6.97
CA ARG A 17 -33.17 19.49 -6.75
C ARG A 17 -33.11 18.29 -7.68
N SER A 18 -33.68 17.18 -7.25
CA SER A 18 -33.91 16.01 -8.09
C SER A 18 -35.40 15.72 -8.20
N ALA A 19 -35.83 15.18 -9.33
CA ALA A 19 -37.15 14.56 -9.42
C ALA A 19 -37.24 13.39 -8.42
N SER A 20 -38.43 13.17 -7.87
CA SER A 20 -38.70 12.04 -6.98
C SER A 20 -38.48 10.72 -7.73
N PRO A 21 -37.71 9.78 -7.18
CA PRO A 21 -37.47 8.49 -7.82
C PRO A 21 -38.67 7.54 -7.60
N GLN A 22 -39.92 7.98 -7.82
CA GLN A 22 -41.08 7.11 -7.63
C GLN A 22 -41.00 5.90 -8.58
N VAL A 23 -40.57 4.76 -8.05
CA VAL A 23 -40.51 3.49 -8.77
C VAL A 23 -41.77 2.70 -8.43
N GLU A 24 -42.67 2.61 -9.40
CA GLU A 24 -43.92 1.86 -9.25
C GLU A 24 -43.63 0.39 -8.87
N GLY A 25 -44.34 -0.13 -7.87
CA GLY A 25 -44.24 -1.54 -7.46
C GLY A 25 -43.02 -1.92 -6.60
N LEU A 26 -41.97 -1.10 -6.51
CA LEU A 26 -40.72 -1.45 -5.82
C LEU A 26 -40.92 -1.83 -4.33
N THR A 27 -41.69 -1.04 -3.59
CA THR A 27 -41.94 -1.32 -2.16
C THR A 27 -42.73 -2.62 -2.00
N ALA A 28 -43.75 -2.84 -2.83
CA ALA A 28 -44.54 -4.07 -2.81
C ALA A 28 -43.69 -5.29 -3.19
N PHE A 29 -42.77 -5.13 -4.14
CA PHE A 29 -41.80 -6.15 -4.54
C PHE A 29 -40.94 -6.60 -3.35
N HIS A 30 -40.23 -5.69 -2.68
CA HIS A 30 -39.39 -6.10 -1.54
C HIS A 30 -40.21 -6.64 -0.36
N GLN A 31 -41.41 -6.09 -0.11
CA GLN A 31 -42.32 -6.60 0.93
C GLN A 31 -42.85 -8.00 0.67
N SER A 32 -42.82 -8.47 -0.58
CA SER A 32 -43.23 -9.83 -0.94
C SER A 32 -42.17 -10.89 -0.61
N PHE A 33 -40.95 -10.50 -0.24
CA PHE A 33 -39.89 -11.45 0.10
C PHE A 33 -40.18 -12.13 1.45
N PRO A 34 -39.83 -13.41 1.61
CA PRO A 34 -39.93 -14.09 2.90
C PRO A 34 -39.16 -13.33 3.99
N ASN A 35 -39.80 -13.15 5.15
CA ASN A 35 -39.22 -12.46 6.31
C ASN A 35 -38.80 -11.01 6.04
N TYR A 36 -39.44 -10.29 5.10
CA TYR A 36 -39.25 -8.85 4.97
C TYR A 36 -39.55 -8.15 6.31
N ALA A 37 -38.59 -7.35 6.75
CA ALA A 37 -38.77 -6.35 7.78
C ALA A 37 -37.89 -5.13 7.42
N PRO A 38 -38.36 -3.90 7.67
CA PRO A 38 -37.48 -2.73 7.60
C PRO A 38 -36.29 -2.94 8.55
N THR A 39 -35.08 -2.70 8.07
CA THR A 39 -33.91 -2.78 8.95
C THR A 39 -33.92 -1.66 9.99
N PRO A 40 -33.28 -1.85 11.16
CA PRO A 40 -33.29 -0.86 12.23
C PRO A 40 -32.71 0.50 11.82
N LEU A 41 -33.30 1.57 12.37
CA LEU A 41 -32.70 2.92 12.42
C LEU A 41 -32.31 3.21 13.88
N VAL A 42 -31.05 2.96 14.21
CA VAL A 42 -30.54 2.97 15.59
C VAL A 42 -30.15 4.40 15.98
N GLN A 43 -30.61 4.88 17.14
CA GLN A 43 -30.26 6.21 17.64
C GLN A 43 -28.95 6.18 18.44
N LEU A 44 -28.10 7.19 18.25
CA LEU A 44 -26.82 7.36 18.95
C LEU A 44 -26.81 8.69 19.74
N PRO A 45 -27.56 8.80 20.86
CA PRO A 45 -27.74 10.07 21.58
C PRO A 45 -26.45 10.60 22.22
N GLU A 46 -25.58 9.71 22.71
CA GLU A 46 -24.28 10.11 23.28
C GLU A 46 -23.38 10.76 22.22
N LEU A 47 -23.34 10.19 21.01
CA LEU A 47 -22.58 10.76 19.89
C LEU A 47 -23.18 12.09 19.42
N ALA A 48 -24.52 12.20 19.38
CA ALA A 48 -25.18 13.46 19.04
C ALA A 48 -24.77 14.58 20.03
N THR A 49 -24.71 14.25 21.32
CA THR A 49 -24.24 15.16 22.37
C THR A 49 -22.76 15.50 22.20
N GLU A 50 -21.91 14.50 21.94
CA GLU A 50 -20.46 14.67 21.68
C GLU A 50 -20.20 15.66 20.54
N LEU A 51 -20.97 15.55 19.45
CA LEU A 51 -20.79 16.36 18.24
C LEU A 51 -21.61 17.66 18.22
N GLY A 52 -22.44 17.90 19.24
CA GLY A 52 -23.28 19.09 19.33
C GLY A 52 -24.37 19.16 18.26
N VAL A 53 -24.92 18.03 17.83
CA VAL A 53 -26.03 17.91 16.87
C VAL A 53 -27.29 17.38 17.53
N GLY A 54 -28.45 17.56 16.89
CA GLY A 54 -29.75 17.17 17.47
C GLY A 54 -29.91 15.66 17.57
N HIS A 55 -29.65 14.94 16.47
CA HIS A 55 -29.75 13.48 16.42
C HIS A 55 -28.70 12.88 15.50
N VAL A 56 -28.16 11.73 15.89
CA VAL A 56 -27.38 10.85 15.01
C VAL A 56 -28.07 9.49 14.96
N LEU A 57 -28.37 9.04 13.74
CA LEU A 57 -29.14 7.83 13.47
C LEU A 57 -28.33 6.94 12.54
N VAL A 58 -28.29 5.63 12.77
CA VAL A 58 -27.60 4.65 11.92
C VAL A 58 -28.62 3.73 11.28
N LYS A 59 -28.68 3.72 9.95
CA LYS A 59 -29.44 2.73 9.19
C LYS A 59 -28.60 1.47 9.09
N ASP A 60 -29.00 0.43 9.83
CA ASP A 60 -28.22 -0.79 10.00
C ASP A 60 -28.57 -1.86 8.96
N GLU A 61 -27.79 -1.94 7.89
CA GLU A 61 -27.95 -2.96 6.84
C GLU A 61 -27.10 -4.22 7.09
N SER A 62 -26.61 -4.43 8.32
CA SER A 62 -25.85 -5.63 8.70
C SER A 62 -26.66 -6.93 8.60
N ASN A 63 -27.99 -6.84 8.51
CA ASN A 63 -28.88 -7.97 8.27
C ASN A 63 -30.08 -7.56 7.43
N ARG A 64 -29.96 -7.73 6.11
CA ARG A 64 -31.04 -7.50 5.14
C ARG A 64 -31.44 -8.84 4.51
N PHE A 65 -32.66 -9.31 4.80
CA PHE A 65 -33.15 -10.63 4.36
C PHE A 65 -32.27 -11.82 4.79
N GLY A 66 -31.54 -11.71 5.91
CA GLY A 66 -30.56 -12.72 6.33
C GLY A 66 -29.19 -12.62 5.63
N LEU A 67 -28.99 -11.59 4.80
CA LEU A 67 -27.71 -11.29 4.16
C LEU A 67 -26.99 -10.13 4.86
N PRO A 68 -25.65 -10.12 4.88
CA PRO A 68 -24.87 -9.17 5.68
C PRO A 68 -24.68 -7.81 4.99
N SER A 69 -25.58 -7.38 4.11
CA SER A 69 -25.48 -6.07 3.44
C SER A 69 -26.77 -5.65 2.73
N PHE A 70 -26.83 -4.36 2.39
CA PHE A 70 -27.93 -3.77 1.60
C PHE A 70 -28.01 -4.23 0.14
N LYS A 71 -26.94 -4.82 -0.42
CA LYS A 71 -26.80 -5.03 -1.88
C LYS A 71 -27.95 -5.82 -2.50
N VAL A 72 -28.59 -6.68 -1.73
CA VAL A 72 -29.78 -7.43 -2.13
C VAL A 72 -30.97 -6.57 -2.55
N LEU A 73 -31.13 -5.36 -2.01
CA LEU A 73 -32.19 -4.45 -2.45
C LEU A 73 -32.01 -4.08 -3.94
N GLY A 74 -30.82 -3.64 -4.31
CA GLY A 74 -30.52 -3.27 -5.70
C GLY A 74 -30.43 -4.48 -6.61
N ALA A 75 -29.63 -5.48 -6.25
CA ALA A 75 -29.40 -6.66 -7.07
C ALA A 75 -30.70 -7.43 -7.36
N SER A 76 -31.59 -7.61 -6.37
CA SER A 76 -32.83 -8.33 -6.57
C SER A 76 -33.83 -7.58 -7.47
N TRP A 77 -33.93 -6.24 -7.34
CA TRP A 77 -34.74 -5.43 -8.25
C TRP A 77 -34.16 -5.40 -9.66
N GLY A 78 -32.83 -5.30 -9.79
CA GLY A 78 -32.13 -5.42 -11.07
C GLY A 78 -32.41 -6.75 -11.78
N CYS A 79 -32.32 -7.87 -11.04
CA CYS A 79 -32.71 -9.19 -11.54
C CYS A 79 -34.18 -9.22 -12.00
N PHE A 80 -35.10 -8.75 -11.14
CA PHE A 80 -36.53 -8.74 -11.44
C PHE A 80 -36.83 -7.98 -12.73
N ARG A 81 -36.29 -6.77 -12.88
CA ARG A 81 -36.50 -5.92 -14.05
C ARG A 81 -35.85 -6.48 -15.31
N ALA A 82 -34.65 -7.04 -15.21
CA ALA A 82 -33.97 -7.69 -16.33
C ALA A 82 -34.76 -8.88 -16.87
N ILE A 83 -35.23 -9.75 -15.97
CA ILE A 83 -36.06 -10.90 -16.35
C ILE A 83 -37.38 -10.43 -16.96
N ALA A 84 -38.06 -9.48 -16.32
CA ALA A 84 -39.33 -8.96 -16.81
C ALA A 84 -39.19 -8.35 -18.21
N ALA A 85 -38.15 -7.53 -18.43
CA ALA A 85 -37.85 -6.94 -19.73
C ALA A 85 -37.56 -8.01 -20.80
N GLN A 86 -36.72 -9.00 -20.48
CA GLN A 86 -36.38 -10.09 -21.40
C GLN A 86 -37.60 -10.93 -21.81
N LEU A 87 -38.57 -11.10 -20.90
CA LEU A 87 -39.76 -11.93 -21.11
C LEU A 87 -41.00 -11.13 -21.55
N GLY A 88 -40.88 -9.80 -21.73
CA GLY A 88 -41.98 -8.91 -22.09
C GLY A 88 -43.08 -8.83 -21.03
N LEU A 89 -42.72 -8.96 -19.75
CA LEU A 89 -43.64 -8.89 -18.61
C LEU A 89 -43.75 -7.45 -18.07
N PRO A 90 -44.89 -7.07 -17.48
CA PRO A 90 -45.03 -5.75 -16.85
C PRO A 90 -44.10 -5.62 -15.64
N SER A 91 -43.68 -4.38 -15.32
CA SER A 91 -42.82 -4.06 -14.17
C SER A 91 -43.49 -4.28 -12.81
N THR A 92 -44.77 -4.69 -12.79
CA THR A 92 -45.58 -4.99 -11.59
C THR A 92 -45.98 -6.46 -11.51
N VAL A 93 -45.39 -7.33 -12.35
CA VAL A 93 -45.63 -8.78 -12.33
C VAL A 93 -45.33 -9.38 -10.95
N SER A 94 -46.11 -10.38 -10.53
CA SER A 94 -45.87 -11.06 -9.25
C SER A 94 -44.59 -11.90 -9.29
N LEU A 95 -43.97 -12.12 -8.13
CA LEU A 95 -42.79 -12.99 -8.03
C LEU A 95 -43.07 -14.43 -8.48
N ASP A 96 -44.26 -14.96 -8.19
CA ASP A 96 -44.65 -16.32 -8.56
C ASP A 96 -44.77 -16.47 -10.08
N GLU A 97 -45.37 -15.49 -10.75
CA GLU A 97 -45.46 -15.47 -12.21
C GLU A 97 -44.07 -15.26 -12.83
N LEU A 98 -43.27 -14.32 -12.33
CA LEU A 98 -41.90 -14.11 -12.80
C LEU A 98 -41.07 -15.39 -12.68
N SER A 99 -41.12 -16.07 -11.52
CA SER A 99 -40.41 -17.32 -11.27
C SER A 99 -40.82 -18.41 -12.26
N SER A 100 -42.13 -18.60 -12.47
CA SER A 100 -42.65 -19.60 -13.40
C SER A 100 -42.18 -19.35 -14.83
N ARG A 101 -42.29 -18.10 -15.30
CA ARG A 101 -41.89 -17.69 -16.65
C ARG A 101 -40.38 -17.74 -16.86
N ALA A 102 -39.59 -17.38 -15.84
CA ALA A 102 -38.13 -17.48 -15.89
C ALA A 102 -37.64 -18.92 -15.99
N LYS A 103 -38.29 -19.86 -15.28
CA LYS A 103 -38.00 -21.30 -15.38
C LYS A 103 -38.36 -21.85 -16.75
N GLU A 104 -39.54 -21.53 -17.27
CA GLU A 104 -39.97 -21.94 -18.62
C GLU A 104 -39.00 -21.47 -19.70
N ALA A 105 -38.49 -20.24 -19.57
CA ALA A 105 -37.51 -19.67 -20.48
C ALA A 105 -36.06 -20.10 -20.21
N SER A 106 -35.82 -20.93 -19.17
CA SER A 106 -34.48 -21.38 -18.75
C SER A 106 -33.51 -20.22 -18.52
N ILE A 107 -33.97 -19.16 -17.84
CA ILE A 107 -33.15 -17.99 -17.52
C ILE A 107 -32.05 -18.36 -16.54
N ILE A 108 -30.87 -17.79 -16.76
CA ILE A 108 -29.69 -17.91 -15.90
C ILE A 108 -29.20 -16.51 -15.56
N LEU A 109 -28.95 -16.24 -14.28
CA LEU A 109 -28.37 -14.97 -13.84
C LEU A 109 -26.85 -15.09 -13.76
N THR A 110 -26.13 -14.14 -14.35
CA THR A 110 -24.66 -14.10 -14.31
C THR A 110 -24.14 -12.76 -13.83
N THR A 111 -23.03 -12.74 -13.09
CA THR A 111 -22.33 -11.51 -12.67
C THR A 111 -20.91 -11.84 -12.23
N ALA A 112 -20.02 -10.85 -12.27
CA ALA A 112 -18.77 -10.90 -11.52
C ALA A 112 -18.93 -10.25 -10.15
N SER A 113 -18.26 -10.77 -9.12
CA SER A 113 -18.36 -10.24 -7.76
C SER A 113 -17.18 -10.63 -6.87
N MET A 114 -16.79 -9.72 -5.98
CA MET A 114 -15.86 -9.97 -4.87
C MET A 114 -16.53 -10.16 -3.51
N GLY A 115 -17.86 -10.21 -3.45
CA GLY A 115 -18.57 -10.44 -2.19
C GLY A 115 -20.08 -10.28 -2.28
N ASN A 116 -20.58 -9.22 -1.65
CA ASN A 116 -22.01 -9.02 -1.36
C ASN A 116 -22.92 -8.98 -2.60
N HIS A 117 -22.44 -8.48 -3.74
CA HIS A 117 -23.27 -8.34 -4.96
C HIS A 117 -23.61 -9.71 -5.56
N GLY A 118 -22.61 -10.54 -5.80
CA GLY A 118 -22.79 -11.90 -6.31
C GLY A 118 -23.59 -12.77 -5.35
N ARG A 119 -23.42 -12.60 -4.04
CA ARG A 119 -24.27 -13.28 -3.05
C ARG A 119 -25.73 -12.85 -3.13
N ALA A 120 -25.99 -11.56 -3.37
CA ALA A 120 -27.34 -11.06 -3.55
C ALA A 120 -28.01 -11.53 -4.86
N VAL A 121 -27.26 -11.61 -5.96
CA VAL A 121 -27.73 -12.21 -7.22
C VAL A 121 -28.04 -13.70 -7.02
N ALA A 122 -27.15 -14.43 -6.34
CA ALA A 122 -27.36 -15.83 -6.00
C ALA A 122 -28.61 -16.04 -5.13
N PHE A 123 -28.82 -15.20 -4.12
CA PHE A 123 -30.03 -15.20 -3.29
C PHE A 123 -31.30 -15.04 -4.14
N MET A 124 -31.30 -14.09 -5.09
CA MET A 124 -32.45 -13.85 -5.96
C MET A 124 -32.70 -15.04 -6.90
N ALA A 125 -31.65 -15.62 -7.47
CA ALA A 125 -31.77 -16.82 -8.30
C ALA A 125 -32.37 -18.00 -7.52
N ARG A 126 -31.92 -18.21 -6.28
CA ARG A 126 -32.46 -19.22 -5.37
C ARG A 126 -33.94 -18.97 -5.06
N LEU A 127 -34.31 -17.72 -4.77
CA LEU A 127 -35.70 -17.34 -4.49
C LEU A 127 -36.60 -17.63 -5.71
N LEU A 128 -36.13 -17.32 -6.91
CA LEU A 128 -36.85 -17.60 -8.15
C LEU A 128 -36.77 -19.08 -8.58
N GLY A 129 -35.90 -19.90 -7.98
CA GLY A 129 -35.65 -21.29 -8.38
C GLY A 129 -35.01 -21.42 -9.76
N ILE A 130 -34.09 -20.52 -10.13
CA ILE A 130 -33.32 -20.51 -11.38
C ILE A 130 -31.81 -20.60 -11.08
N GLU A 131 -30.98 -20.82 -12.11
CA GLU A 131 -29.52 -20.92 -11.95
C GLU A 131 -28.88 -19.53 -11.80
N ALA A 132 -27.90 -19.40 -10.91
CA ALA A 132 -26.95 -18.29 -10.87
C ALA A 132 -25.53 -18.77 -11.11
N ARG A 133 -24.78 -18.06 -11.95
CA ARG A 133 -23.36 -18.27 -12.23
C ARG A 133 -22.58 -17.03 -11.82
N ILE A 134 -21.67 -17.17 -10.86
CA ILE A 134 -20.95 -16.03 -10.29
C ILE A 134 -19.46 -16.17 -10.62
N PHE A 135 -18.96 -15.23 -11.40
CA PHE A 135 -17.56 -15.15 -11.78
C PHE A 135 -16.78 -14.49 -10.64
N VAL A 136 -15.75 -15.18 -10.18
CA VAL A 136 -14.90 -14.72 -9.07
C VAL A 136 -13.44 -14.91 -9.46
N PRO A 137 -12.55 -13.94 -9.20
CA PRO A 137 -11.13 -14.12 -9.46
C PRO A 137 -10.54 -15.14 -8.47
N ARG A 138 -9.44 -15.78 -8.87
CA ARG A 138 -8.74 -16.77 -8.05
C ARG A 138 -8.24 -16.21 -6.70
N SER A 139 -7.94 -14.91 -6.65
CA SER A 139 -7.48 -14.21 -5.45
C SER A 139 -8.55 -14.08 -4.37
N LEU A 140 -9.83 -14.27 -4.69
CA LEU A 140 -10.91 -14.18 -3.70
C LEU A 140 -10.75 -15.26 -2.63
N SER A 141 -10.89 -14.88 -1.36
CA SER A 141 -10.77 -15.81 -0.23
C SER A 141 -11.73 -16.99 -0.36
N GLN A 142 -11.31 -18.16 0.13
CA GLN A 142 -12.17 -19.36 0.10
C GLN A 142 -13.44 -19.13 0.93
N TRP A 143 -13.33 -18.44 2.06
CA TRP A 143 -14.45 -18.05 2.90
C TRP A 143 -15.54 -17.29 2.13
N THR A 144 -15.17 -16.24 1.38
CA THR A 144 -16.14 -15.46 0.60
C THR A 144 -16.75 -16.29 -0.54
N ARG A 145 -15.96 -17.17 -1.17
CA ARG A 145 -16.47 -18.12 -2.17
C ARG A 145 -17.53 -19.04 -1.57
N ASP A 146 -17.27 -19.60 -0.38
CA ASP A 146 -18.20 -20.49 0.30
C ASP A 146 -19.52 -19.77 0.66
N LEU A 147 -19.46 -18.49 1.03
CA LEU A 147 -20.67 -17.68 1.29
C LEU A 147 -21.54 -17.48 0.04
N ILE A 148 -20.93 -17.26 -1.13
CA ILE A 148 -21.68 -17.12 -2.39
C ILE A 148 -22.23 -18.48 -2.83
N ALA A 149 -21.41 -19.54 -2.78
CA ALA A 149 -21.82 -20.89 -3.14
C ALA A 149 -22.94 -21.42 -2.22
N GLY A 150 -22.92 -21.04 -0.94
CA GLY A 150 -23.93 -21.40 0.05
C GLY A 150 -25.35 -20.88 -0.28
N GLU A 151 -25.47 -19.86 -1.14
CA GLU A 151 -26.77 -19.42 -1.67
C GLU A 151 -27.26 -20.28 -2.84
N GLY A 152 -26.53 -21.32 -3.25
CA GLY A 152 -26.89 -22.23 -4.34
C GLY A 152 -26.36 -21.80 -5.71
N ALA A 153 -25.47 -20.81 -5.77
CA ALA A 153 -24.84 -20.38 -7.02
C ALA A 153 -23.71 -21.32 -7.47
N ARG A 154 -23.56 -21.44 -8.78
CA ARG A 154 -22.39 -22.04 -9.41
C ARG A 154 -21.28 -20.99 -9.50
N LEU A 155 -20.16 -21.24 -8.84
CA LEU A 155 -18.98 -20.37 -8.98
C LEU A 155 -18.18 -20.72 -10.24
N VAL A 156 -17.72 -19.69 -10.94
CA VAL A 156 -16.76 -19.78 -12.03
C VAL A 156 -15.49 -19.05 -11.59
N VAL A 157 -14.45 -19.80 -11.27
CA VAL A 157 -13.16 -19.22 -10.85
C VAL A 157 -12.38 -18.81 -12.09
N VAL A 158 -12.10 -17.51 -12.21
CA VAL A 158 -11.43 -16.92 -13.35
C VAL A 158 -9.92 -16.87 -13.11
N HIS A 159 -9.16 -17.25 -14.15
CA HIS A 159 -7.70 -17.16 -14.18
C HIS A 159 -7.28 -15.74 -14.59
N GLY A 160 -7.65 -14.76 -13.77
CA GLY A 160 -7.41 -13.34 -13.99
C GLY A 160 -7.80 -12.51 -12.77
N ASP A 161 -7.75 -11.20 -12.91
CA ASP A 161 -8.21 -10.23 -11.92
C ASP A 161 -9.74 -10.04 -11.98
N TYR A 162 -10.24 -9.07 -11.22
CA TYR A 162 -11.67 -8.76 -11.17
C TYR A 162 -12.21 -8.27 -12.52
N ASP A 163 -11.45 -7.46 -13.26
CA ASP A 163 -11.87 -6.93 -14.56
C ASP A 163 -11.97 -8.06 -15.58
N GLN A 164 -11.05 -9.03 -15.56
CA GLN A 164 -11.17 -10.24 -16.35
C GLN A 164 -12.41 -11.05 -15.96
N ALA A 165 -12.74 -11.13 -14.66
CA ALA A 165 -13.96 -11.81 -14.22
C ALA A 165 -15.24 -11.12 -14.73
N VAL A 166 -15.27 -9.78 -14.76
CA VAL A 166 -16.36 -9.00 -15.38
C VAL A 166 -16.45 -9.31 -16.87
N GLN A 167 -15.31 -9.28 -17.58
CA GLN A 167 -15.27 -9.56 -19.02
C GLN A 167 -15.76 -10.98 -19.34
N ASP A 168 -15.33 -11.98 -18.58
CA ASP A 168 -15.77 -13.37 -18.74
C ASP A 168 -17.28 -13.53 -18.50
N ALA A 169 -17.84 -12.82 -17.50
CA ALA A 169 -19.28 -12.80 -17.26
C ALA A 169 -20.07 -12.13 -18.40
N VAL A 170 -19.53 -11.05 -19.00
CA VAL A 170 -20.10 -10.43 -20.20
C VAL A 170 -20.05 -11.41 -21.36
N ASP A 171 -18.93 -12.07 -21.60
CA ASP A 171 -18.76 -12.98 -22.72
C ASP A 171 -19.68 -14.22 -22.61
N GLU A 172 -20.00 -14.67 -21.39
CA GLU A 172 -21.00 -15.72 -21.18
C GLU A 172 -22.37 -15.36 -21.78
N THR A 173 -22.80 -14.09 -21.67
CA THR A 173 -24.09 -13.65 -22.22
C THR A 173 -24.17 -13.72 -23.74
N ARG A 174 -23.02 -13.66 -24.43
CA ARG A 174 -22.94 -13.69 -25.89
C ARG A 174 -23.12 -15.10 -26.46
N VAL A 175 -22.75 -16.11 -25.68
CA VAL A 175 -22.78 -17.52 -26.09
C VAL A 175 -23.96 -18.28 -25.49
N GLY A 176 -24.42 -17.89 -24.31
CA GLY A 176 -25.50 -18.56 -23.59
C GLY A 176 -26.88 -18.03 -23.95
N ARG A 177 -27.78 -18.90 -24.42
CA ARG A 177 -29.20 -18.54 -24.55
C ARG A 177 -29.82 -18.38 -23.15
N GLY A 178 -30.52 -17.26 -22.91
CA GLY A 178 -31.22 -17.00 -21.65
C GLY A 178 -30.33 -16.55 -20.49
N VAL A 179 -29.05 -16.26 -20.74
CA VAL A 179 -28.12 -15.75 -19.72
C VAL A 179 -28.25 -14.23 -19.63
N LEU A 180 -28.57 -13.72 -18.44
CA LEU A 180 -28.71 -12.29 -18.16
C LEU A 180 -27.59 -11.82 -17.24
N LEU A 181 -26.81 -10.84 -17.70
CA LEU A 181 -25.82 -10.16 -16.87
C LEU A 181 -26.54 -9.26 -15.86
N ILE A 182 -26.16 -9.37 -14.59
CA ILE A 182 -26.62 -8.52 -13.49
C ILE A 182 -25.41 -7.90 -12.80
N GLN A 183 -24.66 -7.06 -13.50
CA GLN A 183 -23.54 -6.29 -12.94
C GLN A 183 -24.00 -4.95 -12.33
N ASP A 184 -23.42 -4.55 -11.19
CA ASP A 184 -23.71 -3.30 -10.47
C ASP A 184 -22.91 -2.07 -10.94
N THR A 185 -22.13 -2.23 -12.02
CA THR A 185 -21.31 -1.19 -12.65
C THR A 185 -21.74 -1.02 -14.11
N ALA A 186 -21.87 0.23 -14.54
CA ALA A 186 -22.27 0.56 -15.91
C ALA A 186 -21.06 0.70 -16.85
N PHE A 187 -21.23 0.26 -18.09
CA PHE A 187 -20.31 0.45 -19.19
C PHE A 187 -21.12 0.67 -20.48
N GLU A 188 -20.45 1.07 -21.56
CA GLU A 188 -21.12 1.45 -22.81
C GLU A 188 -22.01 0.31 -23.34
N GLY A 189 -23.31 0.60 -23.48
CA GLY A 189 -24.32 -0.36 -23.93
C GLY A 189 -24.89 -1.26 -22.82
N TYR A 190 -24.53 -1.02 -21.56
CA TYR A 190 -25.06 -1.71 -20.38
C TYR A 190 -25.35 -0.73 -19.23
N GLU A 191 -26.45 0.03 -19.37
CA GLU A 191 -26.85 1.05 -18.41
C GLU A 191 -28.16 0.72 -17.67
N ASP A 192 -29.06 -0.05 -18.29
CA ASP A 192 -30.40 -0.32 -17.76
C ASP A 192 -30.35 -1.08 -16.42
N VAL A 193 -29.64 -2.20 -16.37
CA VAL A 193 -29.55 -3.04 -15.16
C VAL A 193 -28.86 -2.30 -14.00
N PRO A 194 -27.70 -1.61 -14.20
CA PRO A 194 -27.13 -0.76 -13.16
C PRO A 194 -28.12 0.31 -12.65
N MET A 195 -28.90 0.93 -13.54
CA MET A 195 -29.92 1.90 -13.14
C MET A 195 -31.07 1.27 -12.35
N TRP A 196 -31.52 0.07 -12.71
CA TRP A 196 -32.47 -0.69 -11.89
C TRP A 196 -31.85 -1.07 -10.53
N ILE A 197 -30.58 -1.43 -10.47
CA ILE A 197 -29.92 -1.68 -9.18
C ILE A 197 -29.96 -0.42 -8.29
N VAL A 198 -29.68 0.77 -8.86
CA VAL A 198 -29.82 2.05 -8.16
C VAL A 198 -31.26 2.31 -7.70
N GLU A 199 -32.26 2.01 -8.55
CA GLU A 199 -33.67 2.10 -8.18
C GLU A 199 -33.99 1.26 -6.93
N GLY A 200 -33.51 0.00 -6.90
CA GLY A 200 -33.79 -0.94 -5.81
C GLY A 200 -33.30 -0.45 -4.45
N TYR A 201 -32.16 0.26 -4.42
CA TYR A 201 -31.65 0.87 -3.18
C TYR A 201 -32.60 1.90 -2.57
N SER A 202 -33.52 2.48 -3.34
CA SER A 202 -34.50 3.46 -2.85
C SER A 202 -35.41 2.92 -1.73
N THR A 203 -35.60 1.61 -1.63
CA THR A 203 -36.34 1.00 -0.51
C THR A 203 -35.74 1.36 0.84
N MET A 204 -34.41 1.34 0.97
CA MET A 204 -33.73 1.71 2.22
C MET A 204 -34.09 3.15 2.62
N MET A 205 -34.11 4.06 1.65
CA MET A 205 -34.41 5.47 1.87
C MET A 205 -35.88 5.69 2.23
N HIS A 206 -36.80 4.95 1.63
CA HIS A 206 -38.22 4.95 2.04
C HIS A 206 -38.39 4.46 3.47
N GLU A 207 -37.68 3.40 3.87
CA GLU A 207 -37.71 2.91 5.25
C GLU A 207 -37.17 3.96 6.24
N VAL A 208 -36.06 4.63 5.92
CA VAL A 208 -35.52 5.74 6.73
C VAL A 208 -36.56 6.84 6.88
N GLN A 209 -37.19 7.27 5.79
CA GLN A 209 -38.20 8.33 5.83
C GLN A 209 -39.42 7.96 6.68
N ASN A 210 -39.88 6.71 6.59
CA ASN A 210 -41.01 6.22 7.39
C ASN A 210 -40.66 6.21 8.89
N GLU A 211 -39.45 5.79 9.25
CA GLU A 211 -39.02 5.75 10.65
C GLU A 211 -38.75 7.14 11.21
N LEU A 212 -38.19 8.06 10.41
CA LEU A 212 -38.07 9.48 10.78
C LEU A 212 -39.45 10.10 11.06
N ALA A 213 -40.43 9.83 10.19
CA ALA A 213 -41.81 10.29 10.41
C ALA A 213 -42.41 9.70 11.71
N ARG A 214 -42.14 8.43 12.02
CA ARG A 214 -42.56 7.79 13.27
C ARG A 214 -41.93 8.47 14.50
N LEU A 215 -40.69 8.90 14.39
CA LEU A 215 -39.96 9.65 15.42
C LEU A 215 -40.31 11.15 15.45
N SER A 216 -41.17 11.63 14.55
CA SER A 216 -41.45 13.07 14.36
C SER A 216 -40.20 13.90 14.07
N LEU A 217 -39.23 13.33 13.36
CA LEU A 217 -38.00 13.97 12.95
C LEU A 217 -38.01 14.28 11.45
N SER A 218 -37.29 15.33 11.06
CA SER A 218 -36.95 15.61 9.65
C SER A 218 -35.44 15.50 9.50
N GLY A 219 -34.98 14.64 8.60
CA GLY A 219 -33.56 14.52 8.29
C GLY A 219 -32.99 15.83 7.75
N SER A 220 -31.72 16.08 8.02
CA SER A 220 -30.98 17.25 7.53
C SER A 220 -29.74 16.87 6.72
N LEU A 221 -29.12 15.73 7.05
CA LEU A 221 -27.88 15.26 6.47
C LEU A 221 -27.89 13.73 6.37
N MET A 222 -27.48 13.18 5.23
CA MET A 222 -27.22 11.75 5.07
C MET A 222 -25.77 11.52 4.64
N ILE A 223 -25.07 10.63 5.34
CA ILE A 223 -23.69 10.23 5.04
C ILE A 223 -23.70 8.81 4.48
N THR A 224 -23.21 8.67 3.24
CA THR A 224 -23.25 7.42 2.49
C THR A 224 -21.85 6.98 2.08
N PRO A 225 -21.47 5.72 2.36
CA PRO A 225 -20.33 5.09 1.72
C PRO A 225 -20.43 5.13 0.19
N ALA A 226 -19.30 5.35 -0.47
CA ALA A 226 -19.17 5.39 -1.92
C ALA A 226 -17.98 4.53 -2.38
N GLY A 227 -18.25 3.59 -3.29
CA GLY A 227 -17.26 3.01 -4.20
C GLY A 227 -17.49 3.58 -5.59
N VAL A 228 -17.94 2.77 -6.56
CA VAL A 228 -18.37 3.25 -7.90
C VAL A 228 -19.53 4.27 -7.90
N GLY A 229 -20.18 4.51 -6.75
CA GLY A 229 -21.18 5.56 -6.58
C GLY A 229 -22.65 5.14 -6.73
N SER A 230 -22.98 3.87 -6.96
CA SER A 230 -24.37 3.43 -7.18
C SER A 230 -25.31 3.67 -5.97
N LEU A 231 -24.86 3.39 -4.74
CA LEU A 231 -25.63 3.70 -3.53
C LEU A 231 -25.72 5.23 -3.33
N ALA A 232 -24.58 5.91 -3.42
CA ALA A 232 -24.52 7.36 -3.26
C ALA A 232 -25.47 8.07 -4.25
N HIS A 233 -25.58 7.57 -5.49
CA HIS A 233 -26.55 8.02 -6.48
C HIS A 233 -28.00 7.90 -5.99
N ALA A 234 -28.41 6.74 -5.50
CA ALA A 234 -29.76 6.54 -4.96
C ALA A 234 -30.03 7.50 -3.77
N VAL A 235 -29.06 7.63 -2.87
CA VAL A 235 -29.12 8.52 -1.70
C VAL A 235 -29.28 9.98 -2.13
N ALA A 236 -28.45 10.44 -3.07
CA ALA A 236 -28.46 11.83 -3.50
C ALA A 236 -29.77 12.22 -4.19
N LYS A 237 -30.28 11.35 -5.07
CA LYS A 237 -31.59 11.56 -5.69
C LYS A 237 -32.71 11.61 -4.67
N HIS A 238 -32.71 10.68 -3.71
CA HIS A 238 -33.72 10.66 -2.66
C HIS A 238 -33.68 11.95 -1.82
N CYS A 239 -32.51 12.30 -1.28
CA CYS A 239 -32.30 13.45 -0.41
C CYS A 239 -32.71 14.77 -1.09
N LYS A 240 -32.33 14.96 -2.35
CA LYS A 240 -32.60 16.18 -3.11
C LYS A 240 -33.99 16.22 -3.76
N SER A 241 -34.78 15.15 -3.64
CA SER A 241 -36.18 15.09 -4.09
C SER A 241 -37.21 15.36 -3.00
N GLN A 242 -36.80 15.40 -1.74
CA GLN A 242 -37.70 15.70 -0.62
C GLN A 242 -38.22 17.14 -0.69
N SER A 243 -39.37 17.40 -0.06
CA SER A 243 -39.94 18.76 0.06
C SER A 243 -38.93 19.70 0.72
N THR A 244 -38.34 19.26 1.83
CA THR A 244 -37.15 19.84 2.47
C THR A 244 -35.95 18.96 2.13
N PRO A 245 -35.03 19.41 1.25
CA PRO A 245 -33.87 18.61 0.86
C PRO A 245 -32.95 18.33 2.04
N MET A 246 -32.40 17.12 2.06
CA MET A 246 -31.27 16.79 2.92
C MET A 246 -29.95 17.06 2.18
N SER A 247 -28.93 17.46 2.94
CA SER A 247 -27.56 17.45 2.46
C SER A 247 -27.04 16.01 2.37
N VAL A 248 -26.09 15.79 1.46
CA VAL A 248 -25.52 14.48 1.13
C VAL A 248 -24.01 14.58 1.26
N VAL A 249 -23.43 13.74 2.13
CA VAL A 249 -21.99 13.57 2.24
C VAL A 249 -21.63 12.17 1.76
N ALA A 250 -20.78 12.09 0.74
CA ALA A 250 -20.17 10.82 0.35
C ALA A 250 -18.91 10.56 1.19
N VAL A 251 -18.63 9.30 1.50
CA VAL A 251 -17.36 8.88 2.11
C VAL A 251 -16.67 7.82 1.27
N GLU A 252 -15.36 7.98 1.08
CA GLU A 252 -14.48 7.03 0.38
C GLU A 252 -13.27 6.64 1.25
N PRO A 253 -12.60 5.51 0.99
CA PRO A 253 -11.28 5.23 1.53
C PRO A 253 -10.26 6.24 1.03
N ASP A 254 -9.30 6.64 1.86
CA ASP A 254 -8.16 7.47 1.42
C ASP A 254 -7.44 6.85 0.20
N THR A 255 -7.32 5.53 0.20
CA THR A 255 -6.63 4.73 -0.82
C THR A 255 -7.47 4.46 -2.07
N ALA A 256 -8.73 4.90 -2.13
CA ALA A 256 -9.64 4.67 -3.26
C ALA A 256 -10.60 5.86 -3.49
N ALA A 257 -10.10 7.09 -3.33
CA ALA A 257 -10.91 8.31 -3.36
C ALA A 257 -11.23 8.82 -4.79
N CYS A 258 -11.85 7.97 -5.62
CA CYS A 258 -12.12 8.26 -7.03
C CYS A 258 -13.16 9.38 -7.23
N LEU A 259 -14.21 9.45 -6.38
CA LEU A 259 -15.25 10.46 -6.44
C LEU A 259 -14.71 11.82 -5.97
N SER A 260 -13.98 11.87 -4.86
CA SER A 260 -13.37 13.11 -4.37
C SER A 260 -12.42 13.71 -5.41
N SER A 261 -11.59 12.88 -6.04
CA SER A 261 -10.69 13.28 -7.11
C SER A 261 -11.45 13.75 -8.35
N SER A 262 -12.52 13.05 -8.73
CA SER A 262 -13.35 13.43 -9.89
C SER A 262 -14.09 14.74 -9.66
N LEU A 263 -14.66 14.95 -8.46
CA LEU A 263 -15.33 16.18 -8.07
C LEU A 263 -14.38 17.37 -8.10
N THR A 264 -13.17 17.19 -7.55
CA THR A 264 -12.11 18.22 -7.57
C THR A 264 -11.68 18.56 -9.00
N ALA A 265 -11.56 17.56 -9.88
CA ALA A 265 -11.20 17.75 -11.28
C ALA A 265 -12.35 18.27 -12.16
N GLY A 266 -13.59 18.24 -11.67
CA GLY A 266 -14.80 18.59 -12.42
C GLY A 266 -15.17 17.60 -13.55
N LYS A 267 -14.51 16.44 -13.62
CA LYS A 267 -14.73 15.37 -14.62
C LYS A 267 -14.37 14.01 -14.01
N PRO A 268 -14.89 12.89 -14.54
CA PRO A 268 -14.50 11.56 -14.09
C PRO A 268 -12.98 11.37 -14.25
N VAL A 269 -12.33 10.88 -13.19
CA VAL A 269 -10.93 10.45 -13.21
C VAL A 269 -10.81 9.05 -12.61
N THR A 270 -9.80 8.31 -13.07
CA THR A 270 -9.41 7.04 -12.48
C THR A 270 -8.24 7.27 -11.54
N VAL A 271 -8.34 6.72 -10.33
CA VAL A 271 -7.24 6.69 -9.35
C VAL A 271 -6.71 5.27 -9.25
N GLN A 272 -5.40 5.14 -9.03
CA GLN A 272 -4.81 3.87 -8.65
C GLN A 272 -5.18 3.58 -7.18
N THR A 273 -5.75 2.41 -6.92
CA THR A 273 -6.13 2.03 -5.56
C THR A 273 -5.03 1.23 -4.86
N SER A 274 -5.08 1.22 -3.54
CA SER A 274 -4.23 0.37 -2.70
C SER A 274 -5.04 -0.26 -1.57
N SER A 275 -4.45 -1.25 -0.90
CA SER A 275 -5.13 -2.09 0.10
C SER A 275 -5.91 -1.28 1.15
N THR A 276 -7.17 -1.66 1.36
CA THR A 276 -8.04 -1.14 2.40
C THR A 276 -8.90 -2.25 3.00
N ILE A 277 -9.34 -2.09 4.24
CA ILE A 277 -10.33 -3.00 4.84
C ILE A 277 -11.77 -2.69 4.40
N MET A 278 -11.99 -1.60 3.64
CA MET A 278 -13.30 -1.20 3.14
C MET A 278 -13.55 -1.76 1.72
N ASP A 279 -13.43 -3.09 1.55
CA ASP A 279 -13.45 -3.78 0.24
C ASP A 279 -14.63 -3.38 -0.68
N GLY A 280 -15.81 -3.12 -0.11
CA GLY A 280 -17.00 -2.70 -0.87
C GLY A 280 -16.92 -1.28 -1.45
N MET A 281 -15.90 -0.52 -1.07
CA MET A 281 -15.63 0.86 -1.46
C MET A 281 -14.29 1.01 -2.20
N ASP A 282 -13.49 -0.05 -2.34
CA ASP A 282 -12.21 -0.04 -3.04
C ASP A 282 -12.44 0.01 -4.56
N CYS A 283 -12.69 1.20 -5.09
CA CYS A 283 -13.03 1.44 -6.48
C CYS A 283 -12.16 2.56 -7.06
N GLY A 284 -11.49 2.30 -8.18
CA GLY A 284 -10.63 3.30 -8.83
C GLY A 284 -11.38 4.30 -9.71
N THR A 285 -12.62 4.02 -10.11
CA THR A 285 -13.38 4.86 -11.07
C THR A 285 -14.86 4.96 -10.71
N VAL A 286 -15.43 6.16 -10.80
CA VAL A 286 -16.87 6.41 -10.61
C VAL A 286 -17.67 5.89 -11.80
N SER A 287 -18.80 5.23 -11.55
CA SER A 287 -19.73 4.76 -12.59
C SER A 287 -20.24 5.91 -13.46
N SER A 288 -20.26 5.71 -14.78
CA SER A 288 -20.72 6.69 -15.78
C SER A 288 -22.18 7.13 -15.56
N THR A 289 -23.03 6.23 -15.07
CA THR A 289 -24.45 6.52 -14.78
C THR A 289 -24.65 7.24 -13.45
N ALA A 290 -23.71 7.11 -12.51
CA ALA A 290 -23.75 7.80 -11.23
C ALA A 290 -23.19 9.22 -11.32
N TRP A 291 -22.12 9.40 -12.11
CA TRP A 291 -21.35 10.65 -12.18
C TRP A 291 -22.18 11.93 -12.35
N PRO A 292 -23.12 12.04 -13.31
CA PRO A 292 -23.87 13.29 -13.51
C PRO A 292 -24.66 13.74 -12.27
N ASN A 293 -25.17 12.78 -11.49
CA ASN A 293 -25.88 13.09 -10.25
C ASN A 293 -24.90 13.31 -9.08
N MET A 294 -23.79 12.58 -9.02
CA MET A 294 -22.76 12.83 -8.00
C MET A 294 -22.17 14.23 -8.09
N GLN A 295 -21.81 14.67 -9.30
CA GLN A 295 -21.28 16.00 -9.53
C GLN A 295 -22.24 17.12 -9.09
N ARG A 296 -23.55 16.92 -9.32
CA ARG A 296 -24.57 17.94 -9.10
C ARG A 296 -25.23 17.89 -7.71
N LEU A 297 -25.27 16.73 -7.06
CA LEU A 297 -26.13 16.52 -5.88
C LEU A 297 -25.39 16.19 -4.58
N VAL A 298 -24.09 15.87 -4.63
CA VAL A 298 -23.28 15.61 -3.43
C VAL A 298 -22.74 16.92 -2.87
N ASP A 299 -23.11 17.27 -1.64
CA ASP A 299 -22.74 18.52 -0.98
C ASP A 299 -21.28 18.51 -0.48
N ALA A 300 -20.80 17.35 -0.02
CA ALA A 300 -19.39 17.17 0.31
C ALA A 300 -18.91 15.72 0.12
N CYS A 301 -17.61 15.55 -0.08
CA CYS A 301 -16.95 14.25 -0.15
C CYS A 301 -15.81 14.20 0.87
N VAL A 302 -15.86 13.19 1.73
CA VAL A 302 -14.92 12.99 2.84
C VAL A 302 -14.13 11.70 2.58
N THR A 303 -12.84 11.68 2.90
CA THR A 303 -12.04 10.45 2.82
C THR A 303 -11.56 10.02 4.19
N VAL A 304 -11.60 8.71 4.44
CA VAL A 304 -11.24 8.11 5.73
C VAL A 304 -10.23 7.00 5.56
N SER A 305 -9.36 6.84 6.56
CA SER A 305 -8.41 5.75 6.60
C SER A 305 -9.06 4.46 7.09
N SER A 306 -8.43 3.33 6.79
CA SER A 306 -8.78 2.02 7.36
C SER A 306 -8.81 2.06 8.90
N TYR A 307 -7.87 2.76 9.53
CA TYR A 307 -7.81 2.90 10.99
C TYR A 307 -9.02 3.64 11.57
N GLU A 308 -9.40 4.77 10.98
CA GLU A 308 -10.57 5.52 11.44
C GLU A 308 -11.86 4.72 11.25
N SER A 309 -11.97 4.00 10.12
CA SER A 309 -13.07 3.06 9.89
C SER A 309 -13.11 1.94 10.94
N HIS A 310 -11.95 1.41 11.33
CA HIS A 310 -11.86 0.39 12.39
C HIS A 310 -12.31 0.93 13.75
N CYS A 311 -11.85 2.12 14.16
CA CYS A 311 -12.30 2.77 15.39
C CYS A 311 -13.83 3.01 15.38
N ALA A 312 -14.38 3.41 14.23
CA ALA A 312 -15.81 3.57 14.06
C ALA A 312 -16.58 2.23 14.19
N VAL A 313 -16.05 1.13 13.63
CA VAL A 313 -16.62 -0.22 13.83
C VAL A 313 -16.62 -0.62 15.30
N GLN A 314 -15.53 -0.37 16.03
CA GLN A 314 -15.45 -0.66 17.47
C GLN A 314 -16.51 0.13 18.25
N TYR A 315 -16.67 1.42 17.93
CA TYR A 315 -17.70 2.25 18.53
C TYR A 315 -19.11 1.72 18.24
N LEU A 316 -19.43 1.44 16.97
CA LEU A 316 -20.75 0.92 16.56
C LEU A 316 -21.07 -0.43 17.22
N THR A 317 -20.07 -1.31 17.32
CA THR A 317 -20.19 -2.59 18.03
C THR A 317 -20.56 -2.37 19.50
N SER A 318 -19.95 -1.38 20.17
CA SER A 318 -20.30 -1.02 21.55
C SER A 318 -21.74 -0.51 21.72
N LYS A 319 -22.38 -0.11 20.62
CA LYS A 319 -23.78 0.35 20.54
C LYS A 319 -24.71 -0.69 19.91
N SER A 320 -24.29 -1.96 19.88
CA SER A 320 -25.05 -3.09 19.33
C SER A 320 -25.37 -2.98 17.84
N VAL A 321 -24.59 -2.22 17.08
CA VAL A 321 -24.64 -2.18 15.62
C VAL A 321 -23.49 -3.04 15.10
N ALA A 322 -23.82 -4.19 14.51
CA ALA A 322 -22.84 -5.17 14.04
C ALA A 322 -22.24 -4.78 12.67
N ALA A 323 -21.65 -3.58 12.58
CA ALA A 323 -21.11 -3.03 11.34
C ALA A 323 -19.79 -3.69 10.92
N GLY A 324 -19.61 -3.90 9.61
CA GLY A 324 -18.30 -4.10 9.00
C GLY A 324 -17.62 -2.77 8.64
N PRO A 325 -16.36 -2.80 8.14
CA PRO A 325 -15.61 -1.59 7.82
C PRO A 325 -16.34 -0.58 6.92
N CYS A 326 -16.98 -1.02 5.83
CA CYS A 326 -17.71 -0.08 4.96
C CYS A 326 -18.86 0.62 5.70
N GLY A 327 -19.47 -0.06 6.68
CA GLY A 327 -20.49 0.54 7.54
C GLY A 327 -19.92 1.54 8.54
N GLY A 328 -18.73 1.28 9.07
CA GLY A 328 -17.99 2.19 9.97
C GLY A 328 -17.53 3.48 9.28
N ALA A 329 -17.30 3.46 7.96
CA ALA A 329 -16.82 4.61 7.20
C ALA A 329 -17.73 5.86 7.35
N SER A 330 -19.05 5.68 7.38
CA SER A 330 -20.02 6.78 7.52
C SER A 330 -19.87 7.52 8.86
N LEU A 331 -19.61 6.79 9.95
CA LEU A 331 -19.34 7.37 11.26
C LEU A 331 -17.96 8.04 11.31
N ALA A 332 -16.94 7.42 10.73
CA ALA A 332 -15.61 8.02 10.61
C ALA A 332 -15.67 9.37 9.88
N ALA A 333 -16.42 9.43 8.78
CA ALA A 333 -16.63 10.66 8.02
C ALA A 333 -17.40 11.72 8.83
N LEU A 334 -18.40 11.35 9.62
CA LEU A 334 -19.09 12.31 10.50
C LEU A 334 -18.13 12.95 11.49
N ARG A 335 -17.28 12.15 12.15
CA ARG A 335 -16.27 12.64 13.10
C ARG A 335 -15.30 13.60 12.43
N GLN A 336 -14.81 13.26 11.24
CA GLN A 336 -13.94 14.16 10.47
C GLN A 336 -14.66 15.45 10.06
N LEU A 337 -15.89 15.34 9.56
CA LEU A 337 -16.68 16.49 9.12
C LEU A 337 -16.90 17.48 10.28
N ALA A 338 -17.15 16.97 11.49
CA ALA A 338 -17.30 17.79 12.70
C ALA A 338 -16.04 18.58 13.10
N THR A 339 -14.85 18.22 12.60
CA THR A 339 -13.60 18.97 12.84
C THR A 339 -13.42 20.16 11.88
N SER A 340 -14.16 20.21 10.77
CA SER A 340 -14.05 21.27 9.76
C SER A 340 -14.91 22.48 10.12
N LYS A 341 -14.34 23.68 9.97
CA LYS A 341 -15.07 24.94 10.21
C LYS A 341 -16.08 25.23 9.10
N GLU A 342 -15.78 24.75 7.89
CA GLU A 342 -16.60 24.84 6.69
C GLU A 342 -17.86 23.96 6.81
N ALA A 343 -17.83 22.92 7.65
CA ALA A 343 -18.96 22.04 7.88
C ALA A 343 -20.10 22.66 8.71
N THR A 344 -19.97 23.88 9.23
CA THR A 344 -21.00 24.56 10.02
C THR A 344 -22.33 24.77 9.27
N SER A 345 -22.31 24.77 7.94
CA SER A 345 -23.53 24.77 7.11
C SER A 345 -24.21 23.40 7.02
N LEU A 346 -23.49 22.32 7.34
CA LEU A 346 -23.97 20.93 7.28
C LEU A 346 -24.30 20.36 8.67
N LEU A 347 -23.62 20.84 9.72
CA LEU A 347 -23.75 20.38 11.09
C LEU A 347 -24.02 21.55 12.03
N ASN A 348 -25.13 21.46 12.75
CA ASN A 348 -25.54 22.40 13.81
C ASN A 348 -26.40 21.67 14.86
N LYS A 349 -26.75 22.37 15.94
CA LYS A 349 -27.53 21.82 17.06
C LYS A 349 -28.90 21.23 16.69
N ASP A 350 -29.47 21.63 15.56
CA ASP A 350 -30.78 21.19 15.08
C ASP A 350 -30.64 20.09 14.02
N SER A 351 -29.40 19.67 13.70
CA SER A 351 -29.13 18.68 12.66
C SER A 351 -29.56 17.28 13.09
N VAL A 352 -30.32 16.63 12.22
CA VAL A 352 -30.63 15.20 12.24
C VAL A 352 -29.77 14.53 11.17
N VAL A 353 -28.77 13.78 11.62
CA VAL A 353 -27.77 13.11 10.79
C VAL A 353 -28.09 11.63 10.65
N ILE A 354 -28.15 11.13 9.42
CA ILE A 354 -28.36 9.73 9.09
C ILE A 354 -27.06 9.14 8.54
N LEU A 355 -26.56 8.08 9.17
CA LEU A 355 -25.38 7.31 8.78
C LEU A 355 -25.84 5.99 8.14
N LEU A 356 -25.30 5.64 6.97
CA LEU A 356 -25.58 4.34 6.36
C LEU A 356 -24.51 3.32 6.75
N SER A 357 -24.89 2.34 7.56
CA SER A 357 -24.06 1.17 7.86
C SER A 357 -24.36 0.08 6.85
N THR A 358 -23.55 -0.02 5.81
CA THR A 358 -23.87 -0.79 4.59
C THR A 358 -23.57 -2.28 4.67
N GLU A 359 -22.86 -2.74 5.69
CA GLU A 359 -22.48 -4.16 5.80
C GLU A 359 -22.37 -4.62 7.26
N GLY A 360 -22.48 -5.94 7.43
CA GLY A 360 -22.33 -6.61 8.70
C GLY A 360 -20.88 -6.91 9.07
N ALA A 361 -20.67 -7.27 10.34
CA ALA A 361 -19.38 -7.61 10.90
C ALA A 361 -18.72 -8.79 10.16
N ARG A 362 -17.40 -8.71 10.01
CA ARG A 362 -16.53 -9.73 9.41
C ARG A 362 -15.13 -9.63 10.00
N GLU A 363 -14.31 -10.66 9.83
CA GLU A 363 -12.90 -10.61 10.18
C GLU A 363 -12.10 -9.80 9.15
N TYR A 364 -11.10 -9.06 9.63
CA TYR A 364 -10.14 -8.30 8.84
C TYR A 364 -8.89 -8.00 9.69
N PRO A 365 -7.70 -7.80 9.07
CA PRO A 365 -6.50 -7.38 9.79
C PRO A 365 -6.72 -6.00 10.44
N VAL A 366 -6.30 -5.83 11.70
CA VAL A 366 -6.41 -4.53 12.38
C VAL A 366 -5.45 -3.55 11.70
N PRO A 367 -5.96 -2.48 11.07
CA PRO A 367 -5.11 -1.49 10.42
C PRO A 367 -4.31 -0.68 11.44
N LYS A 368 -3.12 -0.22 11.04
CA LYS A 368 -2.31 0.72 11.84
C LYS A 368 -2.75 2.16 11.57
N ASP A 369 -2.53 3.03 12.54
CA ASP A 369 -2.84 4.46 12.42
C ASP A 369 -1.91 5.14 11.41
N VAL A 370 -2.50 5.82 10.43
CA VAL A 370 -1.80 6.55 9.37
C VAL A 370 -1.76 8.06 9.63
N SER A 371 -2.43 8.53 10.69
CA SER A 371 -2.46 9.95 11.07
C SER A 371 -1.18 10.43 11.77
N VAL A 372 -0.30 9.50 12.15
CA VAL A 372 0.98 9.78 12.81
C VAL A 372 1.91 10.57 11.88
N GLU A 373 2.43 11.71 12.35
CA GLU A 373 3.27 12.64 11.57
C GLU A 373 4.66 12.85 12.16
N ASP A 374 4.82 12.68 13.48
CA ASP A 374 6.10 12.88 14.14
C ASP A 374 7.04 11.69 13.92
N VAL A 375 8.34 11.98 13.90
CA VAL A 375 9.37 10.97 13.63
C VAL A 375 9.36 9.81 14.64
N VAL A 376 9.00 10.06 15.91
CA VAL A 376 9.02 9.05 16.96
C VAL A 376 7.90 8.04 16.70
N GLY A 377 6.66 8.51 16.59
CA GLY A 377 5.50 7.67 16.31
C GLY A 377 5.62 6.93 14.97
N LEU A 378 6.17 7.57 13.93
CA LEU A 378 6.47 6.92 12.66
C LEU A 378 7.50 5.81 12.83
N THR A 379 8.58 6.05 13.56
CA THR A 379 9.60 5.02 13.83
C THR A 379 9.01 3.82 14.58
N GLN A 380 8.18 4.06 15.61
CA GLN A 380 7.48 2.98 16.33
C GLN A 380 6.59 2.18 15.37
N THR A 381 5.81 2.87 14.54
CA THR A 381 4.85 2.23 13.64
C THR A 381 5.55 1.38 12.57
N LEU A 382 6.60 1.91 11.93
CA LEU A 382 7.37 1.18 10.93
C LEU A 382 8.11 -0.02 11.55
N THR A 383 8.63 0.12 12.77
CA THR A 383 9.29 -0.98 13.51
C THR A 383 8.31 -2.11 13.82
N GLN A 384 7.05 -1.78 14.09
CA GLN A 384 5.98 -2.76 14.36
C GLN A 384 5.44 -3.46 13.11
N ILE A 385 5.96 -3.17 11.92
CA ILE A 385 5.63 -3.87 10.68
C ILE A 385 6.78 -4.80 10.34
N ASN A 386 6.50 -6.10 10.23
CA ASN A 386 7.50 -7.04 9.77
C ASN A 386 7.74 -6.84 8.28
N SER A 387 8.99 -6.55 7.92
CA SER A 387 9.45 -6.40 6.55
C SER A 387 10.77 -7.12 6.34
N SER A 388 11.02 -8.20 7.10
CA SER A 388 12.27 -8.93 7.00
C SER A 388 12.49 -9.47 5.59
N ASN A 389 13.72 -9.33 5.12
CA ASN A 389 14.13 -9.72 3.78
C ASN A 389 13.90 -11.25 3.60
N PRO A 390 13.19 -11.67 2.53
CA PRO A 390 12.82 -13.07 2.31
C PRO A 390 13.98 -13.98 1.90
N THR A 391 15.06 -13.45 1.31
CA THR A 391 16.13 -14.25 0.69
C THR A 391 17.43 -14.29 1.49
N LEU A 392 17.59 -13.41 2.47
CA LEU A 392 18.86 -13.22 3.16
C LEU A 392 19.17 -14.30 4.23
N SER A 393 18.17 -14.96 4.81
CA SER A 393 18.34 -15.79 6.01
C SER A 393 17.78 -17.20 5.87
N VAL A 394 18.18 -18.10 6.80
CA VAL A 394 17.71 -19.50 6.83
C VAL A 394 16.20 -19.60 7.06
N THR A 395 15.61 -18.61 7.75
CA THR A 395 14.16 -18.46 7.88
C THR A 395 13.69 -17.38 6.93
N ASP A 396 12.80 -17.74 6.00
CA ASP A 396 12.26 -16.79 5.04
C ASP A 396 11.56 -15.63 5.78
N GLY A 397 11.98 -14.41 5.47
CA GLY A 397 11.27 -13.21 5.84
C GLY A 397 9.94 -13.06 5.11
N VAL A 398 9.12 -12.10 5.54
CA VAL A 398 7.76 -11.90 4.99
C VAL A 398 7.73 -10.97 3.77
N GLY A 399 8.84 -10.28 3.46
CA GLY A 399 8.90 -9.27 2.41
C GLY A 399 8.23 -7.93 2.79
N GLU A 400 8.21 -6.99 1.85
CA GLU A 400 7.93 -5.57 2.11
C GLU A 400 6.47 -5.17 1.84
N THR A 401 5.62 -6.11 1.41
CA THR A 401 4.24 -5.81 1.01
C THR A 401 3.40 -5.14 2.12
N GLU A 402 3.54 -5.55 3.38
CA GLU A 402 2.77 -4.95 4.48
C GLU A 402 3.20 -3.49 4.74
N ILE A 403 4.52 -3.23 4.81
CA ILE A 403 5.05 -1.89 5.05
C ILE A 403 4.79 -0.96 3.86
N ALA A 404 4.87 -1.48 2.63
CA ALA A 404 4.50 -0.78 1.41
C ALA A 404 3.03 -0.36 1.40
N ASN A 405 2.11 -1.24 1.83
CA ASN A 405 0.69 -0.90 1.97
C ASN A 405 0.44 0.18 3.04
N TYR A 406 1.15 0.10 4.18
CA TYR A 406 1.08 1.14 5.21
C TYR A 406 1.52 2.50 4.66
N LEU A 407 2.66 2.55 3.95
CA LEU A 407 3.20 3.77 3.36
C LEU A 407 2.27 4.34 2.28
N ALA A 408 1.70 3.50 1.41
CA ALA A 408 0.69 3.93 0.43
C ALA A 408 -0.52 4.58 1.11
N ALA A 409 -1.06 3.95 2.15
CA ALA A 409 -2.16 4.51 2.94
C ALA A 409 -1.75 5.82 3.66
N TRP A 410 -0.52 5.89 4.16
CA TRP A 410 0.03 7.09 4.82
C TRP A 410 0.17 8.28 3.86
N PHE A 411 0.62 8.05 2.63
CA PHE A 411 0.67 9.08 1.58
C PHE A 411 -0.75 9.48 1.12
N ALA A 412 -1.62 8.49 0.91
CA ALA A 412 -3.01 8.72 0.48
C ALA A 412 -3.80 9.56 1.49
N HIS A 413 -3.61 9.33 2.79
CA HIS A 413 -4.22 10.11 3.88
C HIS A 413 -3.89 11.61 3.81
N ARG A 414 -2.78 11.97 3.18
CA ARG A 414 -2.25 13.34 3.06
C ARG A 414 -2.38 13.94 1.66
N ASP A 415 -3.03 13.21 0.76
CA ASP A 415 -3.11 13.56 -0.65
C ASP A 415 -1.71 13.85 -1.25
N ILE A 416 -0.78 12.96 -0.95
CA ILE A 416 0.56 12.93 -1.51
C ILE A 416 0.57 11.91 -2.65
N GLU A 417 1.04 12.34 -3.82
CA GLU A 417 1.23 11.47 -4.98
C GLU A 417 2.16 10.32 -4.59
N HIS A 418 1.80 9.08 -4.92
CA HIS A 418 2.64 7.93 -4.59
C HIS A 418 2.55 6.85 -5.66
N HIS A 419 3.63 6.07 -5.79
CA HIS A 419 3.80 5.08 -6.85
C HIS A 419 4.32 3.77 -6.32
N TRP A 420 3.64 2.70 -6.65
CA TRP A 420 4.01 1.32 -6.33
C TRP A 420 4.93 0.76 -7.41
N ILE A 421 6.13 0.32 -7.03
CA ILE A 421 7.14 -0.23 -7.95
C ILE A 421 7.49 -1.63 -7.49
N GLU A 422 7.10 -2.64 -8.25
CA GLU A 422 7.28 -4.05 -7.87
C GLU A 422 7.57 -4.89 -9.10
N LYS A 423 8.86 -5.13 -9.40
CA LYS A 423 9.25 -6.06 -10.47
C LYS A 423 9.27 -7.51 -10.03
N VAL A 424 9.56 -7.72 -8.75
CA VAL A 424 9.55 -9.03 -8.10
C VAL A 424 8.40 -9.05 -7.11
N ALA A 425 7.46 -9.97 -7.30
CA ALA A 425 6.30 -10.11 -6.43
C ALA A 425 6.74 -10.31 -4.96
N GLY A 426 6.16 -9.54 -4.05
CA GLY A 426 6.51 -9.52 -2.64
C GLY A 426 7.66 -8.57 -2.27
N ARG A 427 8.28 -7.88 -3.24
CA ARG A 427 9.39 -6.92 -3.03
C ARG A 427 9.06 -5.48 -3.45
N PRO A 428 7.91 -4.91 -3.09
CA PRO A 428 7.54 -3.58 -3.55
C PRO A 428 8.39 -2.46 -2.93
N SER A 429 8.73 -1.47 -3.74
CA SER A 429 9.20 -0.14 -3.34
C SER A 429 8.09 0.89 -3.52
N LEU A 430 8.05 1.91 -2.66
CA LEU A 430 7.09 3.02 -2.73
C LEU A 430 7.82 4.34 -2.94
N VAL A 431 7.37 5.13 -3.93
CA VAL A 431 7.86 6.50 -4.15
C VAL A 431 6.75 7.49 -3.87
N GLY A 432 6.88 8.26 -2.78
CA GLY A 432 5.99 9.38 -2.46
C GLY A 432 6.57 10.71 -2.93
N VAL A 433 5.72 11.57 -3.50
CA VAL A 433 6.13 12.84 -4.14
C VAL A 433 5.24 13.99 -3.70
N LEU A 434 5.84 14.96 -3.02
CA LEU A 434 5.25 16.28 -2.86
C LEU A 434 5.73 17.17 -4.01
N ARG A 435 4.84 17.37 -5.00
CA ARG A 435 5.14 18.18 -6.19
C ARG A 435 5.37 19.64 -5.83
N GLY A 436 6.45 20.19 -6.36
CA GLY A 436 6.75 21.61 -6.31
C GLY A 436 6.00 22.41 -7.37
N SER A 437 6.09 23.73 -7.27
CA SER A 437 5.52 24.70 -8.23
C SER A 437 6.35 24.85 -9.52
N GLY A 438 7.58 24.33 -9.55
CA GLY A 438 8.48 24.32 -10.70
C GLY A 438 9.68 25.27 -10.60
N GLY A 439 10.75 24.90 -11.30
CA GLY A 439 11.98 25.71 -11.45
C GLY A 439 12.89 25.78 -10.21
N GLY A 440 12.61 25.00 -9.16
CA GLY A 440 13.52 24.76 -8.03
C GLY A 440 14.24 23.42 -8.16
N LYS A 441 15.08 23.10 -7.17
CA LYS A 441 15.82 21.83 -7.12
C LYS A 441 15.06 20.77 -6.33
N SER A 442 15.01 19.54 -6.81
CA SER A 442 14.33 18.43 -6.13
C SER A 442 15.25 17.67 -5.17
N LEU A 443 14.70 17.23 -4.05
CA LEU A 443 15.43 16.47 -3.02
C LEU A 443 14.76 15.11 -2.80
N MET A 444 15.56 14.05 -2.78
CA MET A 444 15.11 12.69 -2.48
C MET A 444 15.63 12.21 -1.12
N PHE A 445 14.76 11.66 -0.30
CA PHE A 445 15.14 10.80 0.82
C PHE A 445 14.98 9.34 0.37
N ASN A 446 16.09 8.62 0.22
CA ASN A 446 16.09 7.22 -0.21
C ASN A 446 16.42 6.33 0.98
N GLY A 447 15.45 5.59 1.50
CA GLY A 447 15.64 4.72 2.66
C GLY A 447 15.01 3.36 2.44
N HIS A 448 15.71 2.30 2.81
CA HIS A 448 15.20 0.94 2.69
C HIS A 448 14.17 0.63 3.77
N THR A 449 13.28 -0.31 3.43
CA THR A 449 12.17 -0.73 4.29
C THR A 449 12.36 -2.14 4.80
N ASP A 450 13.16 -2.96 4.11
CA ASP A 450 13.50 -4.29 4.56
C ASP A 450 14.43 -4.27 5.76
N THR A 451 14.46 -5.39 6.48
CA THR A 451 15.40 -5.59 7.59
C THR A 451 16.04 -6.95 7.45
N VAL A 452 17.19 -7.15 8.09
CA VAL A 452 17.68 -8.52 8.36
C VAL A 452 16.66 -9.36 9.16
N SER A 453 16.93 -10.66 9.26
CA SER A 453 16.07 -11.62 9.95
C SER A 453 15.76 -11.22 11.40
N LEU A 454 14.54 -11.58 11.81
CA LEU A 454 14.06 -11.42 13.19
C LEU A 454 14.55 -12.55 14.11
N SER A 455 15.02 -13.67 13.55
CA SER A 455 15.27 -14.91 14.30
C SER A 455 16.39 -14.80 15.33
N SER A 456 17.31 -13.84 15.16
CA SER A 456 18.44 -13.61 16.06
C SER A 456 18.13 -12.63 17.21
N TYR A 457 16.95 -12.00 17.19
CA TYR A 457 16.57 -10.99 18.17
C TYR A 457 16.09 -11.66 19.47
N GLU A 458 16.59 -11.23 20.64
CA GLU A 458 16.32 -11.92 21.92
C GLU A 458 14.98 -11.51 22.56
N ALA A 459 14.58 -10.24 22.41
CA ALA A 459 13.29 -9.72 22.89
C ALA A 459 12.24 -9.73 21.77
N ASP A 460 11.15 -8.96 21.90
CA ASP A 460 10.22 -8.75 20.79
C ASP A 460 10.86 -7.85 19.71
N PRO A 461 11.21 -8.38 18.53
CA PRO A 461 11.84 -7.62 17.46
C PRO A 461 10.93 -6.53 16.89
N LEU A 462 9.61 -6.65 17.04
CA LEU A 462 8.64 -5.72 16.45
C LEU A 462 7.97 -4.83 17.50
N SER A 463 8.58 -4.69 18.69
CA SER A 463 7.93 -3.97 19.78
C SER A 463 7.65 -2.50 19.46
N GLY A 464 8.60 -1.82 18.79
CA GLY A 464 8.57 -0.36 18.61
C GLY A 464 8.43 0.37 19.95
N SER A 465 8.89 -0.23 21.05
CA SER A 465 8.63 0.26 22.40
C SER A 465 9.64 1.33 22.79
N ILE A 466 9.17 2.35 23.52
CA ILE A 466 10.06 3.36 24.11
C ILE A 466 10.58 2.82 25.45
N GLY A 467 11.88 2.96 25.68
CA GLY A 467 12.51 2.69 26.97
C GLY A 467 13.76 3.52 27.18
N ILE A 468 14.58 3.13 28.17
CA ILE A 468 15.81 3.85 28.52
C ILE A 468 17.03 2.97 28.27
N LYS A 469 18.01 3.49 27.52
CA LYS A 469 19.34 2.88 27.34
C LYS A 469 20.41 3.93 27.54
N ASN A 470 21.45 3.60 28.30
CA ASN A 470 22.57 4.52 28.59
C ASN A 470 22.12 5.91 29.11
N GLY A 471 21.02 5.97 29.86
CA GLY A 471 20.44 7.20 30.39
C GLY A 471 19.66 8.06 29.38
N LYS A 472 19.43 7.56 28.17
CA LYS A 472 18.67 8.23 27.10
C LYS A 472 17.39 7.50 26.79
N GLU A 473 16.39 8.24 26.32
CA GLU A 473 15.17 7.67 25.76
C GLU A 473 15.44 7.11 24.37
N VAL A 474 15.03 5.86 24.14
CA VAL A 474 15.30 5.12 22.90
C VAL A 474 14.06 4.34 22.48
N ILE A 475 13.97 4.03 21.19
CA ILE A 475 13.01 3.06 20.64
C ILE A 475 13.74 1.74 20.43
N PHE A 476 13.12 0.63 20.81
CA PHE A 476 13.64 -0.72 20.60
C PHE A 476 12.92 -1.45 19.46
N GLY A 477 13.67 -2.26 18.71
CA GLY A 477 13.15 -3.19 17.72
C GLY A 477 14.05 -3.32 16.50
N ARG A 478 13.90 -4.42 15.76
CA ARG A 478 14.66 -4.65 14.53
C ARG A 478 14.33 -3.59 13.48
N GLY A 479 15.38 -3.02 12.91
CA GLY A 479 15.33 -2.00 11.89
C GLY A 479 14.88 -0.62 12.38
N CYS A 480 14.65 -0.43 13.68
CA CYS A 480 14.32 0.89 14.21
C CYS A 480 15.48 1.88 13.98
N LEU A 481 16.72 1.39 13.99
CA LEU A 481 17.92 2.13 13.66
C LEU A 481 18.32 1.90 12.19
N ASP A 482 18.18 0.67 11.68
CA ASP A 482 18.65 0.23 10.35
C ASP A 482 17.52 -0.23 9.41
N MET A 483 16.87 0.65 8.65
CA MET A 483 17.03 2.11 8.70
C MET A 483 15.69 2.85 8.88
N LYS A 484 14.68 2.18 9.44
CA LYS A 484 13.29 2.70 9.49
C LYS A 484 13.17 4.02 10.26
N GLY A 485 14.00 4.25 11.29
CA GLY A 485 14.03 5.53 12.00
C GLY A 485 14.52 6.70 11.13
N GLY A 486 15.51 6.46 10.28
CA GLY A 486 15.97 7.43 9.29
C GLY A 486 14.92 7.71 8.22
N LEU A 487 14.28 6.66 7.69
CA LEU A 487 13.17 6.79 6.74
C LEU A 487 11.99 7.58 7.34
N ALA A 488 11.65 7.30 8.61
CA ALA A 488 10.63 8.03 9.37
C ALA A 488 10.93 9.54 9.43
N ALA A 489 12.20 9.94 9.59
CA ALA A 489 12.57 11.35 9.59
C ALA A 489 12.33 12.03 8.23
N GLY A 490 12.56 11.31 7.13
CA GLY A 490 12.25 11.78 5.78
C GLY A 490 10.74 11.94 5.54
N LEU A 491 9.95 10.97 5.99
CA LEU A 491 8.48 11.03 5.96
C LEU A 491 7.94 12.19 6.80
N ALA A 492 8.44 12.37 8.02
CA ALA A 492 8.05 13.47 8.90
C ALA A 492 8.37 14.85 8.27
N ALA A 493 9.55 15.00 7.65
CA ALA A 493 9.90 16.23 6.94
C ALA A 493 8.99 16.51 5.73
N LEU A 494 8.60 15.47 4.99
CA LEU A 494 7.62 15.58 3.89
C LEU A 494 6.25 16.04 4.41
N ALA A 495 5.76 15.42 5.49
CA ALA A 495 4.49 15.79 6.14
C ALA A 495 4.52 17.22 6.69
N ALA A 496 5.59 17.61 7.38
CA ALA A 496 5.77 18.97 7.89
C ALA A 496 5.76 20.01 6.75
N THR A 497 6.41 19.68 5.62
CA THR A 497 6.40 20.54 4.43
C THR A 497 4.97 20.69 3.88
N LYS A 498 4.21 19.61 3.72
CA LYS A 498 2.79 19.64 3.30
C LYS A 498 1.94 20.45 4.29
N ALA A 499 2.09 20.23 5.60
CA ALA A 499 1.33 20.90 6.65
C ALA A 499 1.58 22.42 6.73
N SER A 500 2.77 22.88 6.30
CA SER A 500 3.12 24.30 6.25
C SER A 500 2.21 25.10 5.30
N GLY A 501 1.65 24.45 4.27
CA GLY A 501 0.88 25.09 3.20
C GLY A 501 1.75 25.86 2.20
N CYS A 502 3.07 25.92 2.40
CA CYS A 502 4.02 26.48 1.46
C CYS A 502 4.37 25.42 0.41
N VAL A 503 4.24 25.78 -0.87
CA VAL A 503 4.57 24.88 -1.99
C VAL A 503 6.04 25.12 -2.36
N PRO A 504 6.94 24.12 -2.24
CA PRO A 504 8.33 24.27 -2.68
C PRO A 504 8.40 24.51 -4.19
N ARG A 505 9.54 24.97 -4.70
CA ARG A 505 9.76 25.13 -6.15
C ARG A 505 10.24 23.85 -6.81
N GLY A 506 11.02 23.04 -6.09
CA GLY A 506 11.39 21.68 -6.50
C GLY A 506 10.58 20.62 -5.78
N ASP A 507 10.56 19.42 -6.34
CA ASP A 507 9.85 18.28 -5.75
C ASP A 507 10.58 17.76 -4.50
N VAL A 508 9.81 17.30 -3.51
CA VAL A 508 10.34 16.56 -2.37
C VAL A 508 9.88 15.11 -2.49
N ILE A 509 10.83 14.18 -2.55
CA ILE A 509 10.61 12.79 -2.87
C ILE A 509 11.04 11.92 -1.69
N VAL A 510 10.23 10.94 -1.32
CA VAL A 510 10.64 9.84 -0.43
C VAL A 510 10.58 8.55 -1.23
N ALA A 511 11.73 7.90 -1.43
CA ALA A 511 11.84 6.58 -2.02
C ALA A 511 12.06 5.57 -0.88
N ALA A 512 10.99 4.85 -0.53
CA ALA A 512 10.99 3.77 0.44
C ALA A 512 11.24 2.46 -0.31
N VAL A 513 12.48 1.99 -0.30
CA VAL A 513 12.95 0.94 -1.21
C VAL A 513 12.98 -0.44 -0.55
N SER A 514 12.86 -1.48 -1.37
CA SER A 514 13.04 -2.88 -0.96
C SER A 514 14.48 -3.35 -1.17
N ASP A 515 14.83 -4.41 -0.44
CA ASP A 515 15.98 -5.27 -0.70
C ASP A 515 17.38 -4.69 -0.52
N GLU A 516 17.59 -3.61 0.25
CA GLU A 516 18.94 -3.06 0.44
C GLU A 516 19.86 -4.07 1.15
N GLU A 517 19.32 -4.83 2.09
CA GLU A 517 20.04 -5.77 2.96
C GLU A 517 20.61 -6.99 2.21
N ASP A 518 20.27 -7.17 0.93
CA ASP A 518 20.75 -8.27 0.07
C ASP A 518 21.33 -7.72 -1.24
N ALA A 519 20.48 -7.41 -2.23
CA ALA A 519 20.92 -7.05 -3.58
C ALA A 519 20.59 -5.60 -3.99
N SER A 520 19.89 -4.84 -3.17
CA SER A 520 19.48 -3.47 -3.43
C SER A 520 18.63 -3.31 -4.70
N GLN A 521 17.79 -4.30 -4.98
CA GLN A 521 16.96 -4.30 -6.18
C GLN A 521 15.95 -3.13 -6.19
N GLY A 522 15.42 -2.73 -5.03
CA GLY A 522 14.41 -1.67 -4.93
C GLY A 522 14.91 -0.32 -5.44
N THR A 523 16.10 0.12 -5.05
CA THR A 523 16.69 1.38 -5.57
C THR A 523 16.96 1.30 -7.07
N GLN A 524 17.40 0.14 -7.59
CA GLN A 524 17.58 -0.05 -9.03
C GLN A 524 16.24 0.06 -9.76
N ASP A 525 15.19 -0.56 -9.24
CA ASP A 525 13.84 -0.52 -9.82
C ASP A 525 13.27 0.91 -9.83
N VAL A 526 13.48 1.67 -8.75
CA VAL A 526 13.12 3.10 -8.67
C VAL A 526 13.85 3.92 -9.74
N ILE A 527 15.16 3.70 -9.91
CA ILE A 527 15.97 4.37 -10.94
C ILE A 527 15.49 3.97 -12.34
N GLU A 528 15.21 2.70 -12.58
CA GLU A 528 14.76 2.19 -13.89
C GLU A 528 13.34 2.67 -14.24
N ALA A 529 12.48 2.85 -13.24
CA ALA A 529 11.16 3.48 -13.40
C ALA A 529 11.24 4.99 -13.73
N GLY A 530 12.44 5.58 -13.67
CA GLY A 530 12.72 6.95 -14.12
C GLY A 530 12.73 8.00 -13.00
N TRP A 531 12.63 7.60 -11.74
CA TRP A 531 12.67 8.55 -10.61
C TRP A 531 14.06 9.17 -10.47
N ARG A 532 14.12 10.50 -10.40
CA ARG A 532 15.36 11.29 -10.29
C ARG A 532 15.15 12.48 -9.35
N ALA A 533 16.25 12.99 -8.81
CA ALA A 533 16.29 14.23 -8.04
C ALA A 533 17.61 14.99 -8.28
N ASP A 534 17.66 16.28 -7.93
CA ASP A 534 18.90 17.07 -8.01
C ASP A 534 19.91 16.71 -6.91
N ALA A 535 19.44 16.10 -5.82
CA ALA A 535 20.27 15.54 -4.76
C ALA A 535 19.50 14.49 -3.95
N ALA A 536 20.21 13.63 -3.23
CA ALA A 536 19.61 12.64 -2.34
C ALA A 536 20.28 12.54 -0.96
N VAL A 537 19.49 12.21 0.05
CA VAL A 537 19.94 11.80 1.38
C VAL A 537 19.53 10.35 1.61
N LEU A 538 20.48 9.53 2.03
CA LEU A 538 20.21 8.19 2.55
C LEU A 538 20.30 8.23 4.06
N PRO A 539 19.18 8.15 4.79
CA PRO A 539 19.16 8.40 6.22
C PRO A 539 19.64 7.23 7.09
N GLU A 540 20.75 6.61 6.71
CA GLU A 540 21.37 5.45 7.37
C GLU A 540 21.95 5.80 8.74
N PRO A 541 22.15 4.83 9.66
CA PRO A 541 22.61 5.07 11.02
C PRO A 541 24.09 5.48 11.11
N THR A 542 24.37 6.76 10.83
CA THR A 542 25.74 7.30 10.74
C THR A 542 26.26 7.97 12.02
N GLN A 543 25.57 7.79 13.16
CA GLN A 543 25.91 8.48 14.41
C GLN A 543 25.95 10.00 14.22
N ALA A 544 25.02 10.55 13.42
CA ALA A 544 24.97 11.96 13.05
C ALA A 544 26.23 12.52 12.34
N ALA A 545 27.04 11.67 11.71
CA ALA A 545 28.09 12.10 10.78
C ALA A 545 27.60 12.08 9.33
N ILE A 546 28.04 13.04 8.51
CA ILE A 546 27.71 13.09 7.08
C ILE A 546 28.77 12.32 6.32
N PHE A 547 28.37 11.23 5.66
CA PHE A 547 29.25 10.45 4.80
C PHE A 547 29.06 10.90 3.34
N THR A 548 30.17 11.32 2.72
CA THR A 548 30.20 11.79 1.33
C THR A 548 30.84 10.80 0.38
N ALA A 549 31.48 9.76 0.92
CA ALA A 549 32.07 8.69 0.15
C ALA A 549 32.02 7.38 0.92
N HIS A 550 31.88 6.27 0.21
CA HIS A 550 32.06 4.94 0.76
C HIS A 550 32.62 3.97 -0.29
N LYS A 551 33.19 2.87 0.18
CA LYS A 551 33.78 1.85 -0.70
C LYS A 551 32.70 1.12 -1.48
N GLY A 552 33.09 0.56 -2.62
CA GLY A 552 32.31 -0.40 -3.38
C GLY A 552 32.65 -1.82 -2.94
N PHE A 553 32.08 -2.82 -3.60
CA PHE A 553 32.56 -4.18 -3.46
C PHE A 553 32.38 -5.01 -4.71
N VAL A 554 33.23 -6.04 -4.86
CA VAL A 554 33.14 -7.02 -5.96
C VAL A 554 33.42 -8.41 -5.38
N TRP A 555 32.58 -9.37 -5.72
CA TRP A 555 32.78 -10.78 -5.41
C TRP A 555 33.27 -11.51 -6.65
N VAL A 556 34.40 -12.20 -6.51
CA VAL A 556 35.04 -12.98 -7.56
C VAL A 556 35.14 -14.43 -7.12
N GLU A 557 34.67 -15.35 -7.96
CA GLU A 557 34.88 -16.78 -7.78
C GLU A 557 36.00 -17.28 -8.68
N VAL A 558 36.88 -18.09 -8.09
CA VAL A 558 38.01 -18.74 -8.75
C VAL A 558 37.91 -20.24 -8.51
N ASP A 559 37.79 -21.01 -9.60
CA ASP A 559 37.82 -22.47 -9.54
C ASP A 559 39.22 -22.98 -9.88
N ILE A 560 39.88 -23.59 -8.91
CA ILE A 560 41.16 -24.28 -9.07
C ILE A 560 40.87 -25.76 -9.33
N LEU A 561 41.53 -26.32 -10.34
CA LEU A 561 41.22 -27.63 -10.90
C LEU A 561 42.32 -28.64 -10.57
N GLY A 562 41.87 -29.84 -10.23
CA GLY A 562 42.66 -31.03 -9.97
C GLY A 562 42.18 -32.21 -10.80
N VAL A 563 42.46 -33.42 -10.34
CA VAL A 563 42.13 -34.68 -11.00
C VAL A 563 41.74 -35.65 -9.90
N ALA A 564 40.49 -36.12 -9.93
CA ALA A 564 39.99 -37.09 -8.97
C ALA A 564 40.73 -38.42 -9.13
N ALA A 565 41.16 -38.98 -8.01
CA ALA A 565 41.78 -40.30 -7.90
C ALA A 565 41.53 -40.86 -6.51
N HIS A 566 41.65 -42.18 -6.36
CA HIS A 566 41.61 -42.80 -5.04
C HIS A 566 42.77 -42.27 -4.16
N GLY A 567 42.55 -42.03 -2.88
CA GLY A 567 43.53 -41.41 -1.97
C GLY A 567 44.84 -42.20 -1.80
N SER A 568 44.86 -43.47 -2.22
CA SER A 568 46.05 -44.31 -2.27
C SER A 568 46.82 -44.26 -3.59
N ASP A 569 46.34 -43.50 -4.59
CA ASP A 569 46.98 -43.34 -5.91
C ASP A 569 47.46 -41.89 -6.14
N PRO A 570 48.59 -41.50 -5.51
CA PRO A 570 49.13 -40.14 -5.62
C PRO A 570 49.70 -39.83 -7.01
N VAL A 571 49.84 -40.82 -7.90
CA VAL A 571 50.41 -40.62 -9.24
C VAL A 571 49.36 -40.09 -10.20
N SER A 572 48.12 -40.62 -10.09
CA SER A 572 46.99 -40.27 -10.96
C SER A 572 46.22 -39.04 -10.49
N GLY A 573 46.29 -38.69 -9.20
CA GLY A 573 45.56 -37.58 -8.60
C GLY A 573 46.28 -36.24 -8.70
N GLU A 574 45.49 -35.16 -8.75
CA GLU A 574 45.94 -33.77 -8.58
C GLU A 574 45.04 -33.11 -7.55
N ASP A 575 45.62 -32.58 -6.47
CA ASP A 575 44.85 -32.05 -5.34
C ASP A 575 44.54 -30.56 -5.52
N ALA A 576 43.30 -30.26 -5.93
CA ALA A 576 42.83 -28.89 -6.12
C ALA A 576 42.88 -28.06 -4.82
N ILE A 577 42.70 -28.66 -3.64
CA ILE A 577 42.70 -27.95 -2.35
C ILE A 577 44.14 -27.53 -2.00
N LEU A 578 45.12 -28.41 -2.19
CA LEU A 578 46.53 -28.06 -1.99
C LEU A 578 46.99 -27.00 -2.99
N TYR A 579 46.52 -27.06 -4.24
CA TYR A 579 46.78 -26.01 -5.22
C TYR A 579 46.17 -24.67 -4.84
N ALA A 580 44.98 -24.67 -4.23
CA ALA A 580 44.33 -23.47 -3.71
C ALA A 580 45.19 -22.69 -2.71
N GLY A 581 46.02 -23.38 -1.91
CA GLY A 581 46.99 -22.73 -1.02
C GLY A 581 47.98 -21.80 -1.75
N SER A 582 48.32 -22.10 -3.00
CA SER A 582 49.23 -21.25 -3.81
C SER A 582 48.57 -19.92 -4.16
N PHE A 583 47.30 -19.97 -4.52
CA PHE A 583 46.51 -18.79 -4.87
C PHE A 583 46.25 -17.92 -3.64
N LEU A 584 45.91 -18.53 -2.49
CA LEU A 584 45.74 -17.80 -1.23
C LEU A 584 47.02 -17.05 -0.81
N GLN A 585 48.19 -17.67 -0.95
CA GLN A 585 49.47 -17.00 -0.68
C GLN A 585 49.76 -15.85 -1.65
N ALA A 586 49.35 -15.98 -2.92
CA ALA A 586 49.49 -14.90 -3.89
C ALA A 586 48.57 -13.72 -3.54
N LEU A 587 47.32 -13.99 -3.14
CA LEU A 587 46.38 -12.97 -2.67
C LEU A 587 46.88 -12.22 -1.44
N GLU A 588 47.45 -12.93 -0.46
CA GLU A 588 48.03 -12.32 0.75
C GLU A 588 49.11 -11.28 0.41
N LYS A 589 49.98 -11.59 -0.56
CA LYS A 589 51.00 -10.64 -1.04
C LYS A 589 50.37 -9.47 -1.81
N TYR A 590 49.42 -9.78 -2.69
CA TYR A 590 48.74 -8.80 -3.53
C TYR A 590 47.92 -7.78 -2.73
N GLN A 591 47.37 -8.17 -1.56
CA GLN A 591 46.60 -7.28 -0.70
C GLN A 591 47.34 -5.96 -0.36
N SER A 592 48.65 -6.02 -0.15
CA SER A 592 49.48 -4.83 0.14
C SER A 592 49.67 -3.88 -1.05
N GLN A 593 49.36 -4.34 -2.26
CA GLN A 593 49.54 -3.62 -3.53
C GLN A 593 48.22 -3.02 -4.04
N LEU A 594 47.12 -3.24 -3.32
CA LEU A 594 45.81 -2.71 -3.70
C LEU A 594 45.83 -1.18 -3.75
N PRO A 595 45.09 -0.55 -4.69
CA PRO A 595 45.06 0.90 -4.84
C PRO A 595 44.64 1.65 -3.58
N VAL A 596 45.16 2.87 -3.41
CA VAL A 596 44.84 3.77 -2.30
C VAL A 596 44.10 4.99 -2.85
N ASP A 597 42.95 5.32 -2.26
CA ASP A 597 42.22 6.56 -2.50
C ASP A 597 42.47 7.54 -1.33
N ASP A 598 42.61 8.82 -1.65
CA ASP A 598 42.93 9.86 -0.67
C ASP A 598 41.91 9.98 0.48
N LEU A 599 40.66 9.61 0.22
CA LEU A 599 39.57 9.73 1.19
C LEU A 599 39.13 8.35 1.74
N LEU A 600 39.08 7.32 0.89
CA LEU A 600 38.62 5.98 1.27
C LEU A 600 39.74 5.05 1.77
N GLY A 601 40.99 5.49 1.68
CA GLY A 601 42.17 4.70 2.03
C GLY A 601 42.42 3.56 1.04
N GLN A 602 43.13 2.53 1.49
CA GLN A 602 43.49 1.39 0.64
C GLN A 602 42.28 0.48 0.39
N GLY A 603 42.12 0.02 -0.85
CA GLY A 603 41.24 -1.11 -1.16
C GLY A 603 41.64 -2.34 -0.33
N SER A 604 40.69 -3.23 -0.07
CA SER A 604 40.98 -4.47 0.68
C SER A 604 40.37 -5.66 0.00
N LEU A 605 40.92 -6.85 0.28
CA LEU A 605 40.34 -8.11 -0.14
C LEU A 605 40.34 -9.09 1.04
N HIS A 606 39.42 -10.06 0.99
CA HIS A 606 39.48 -11.25 1.83
C HIS A 606 38.82 -12.43 1.11
N CYS A 607 39.16 -13.66 1.53
CA CYS A 607 38.49 -14.86 1.03
C CYS A 607 37.33 -15.22 1.97
N GLY A 608 36.09 -15.01 1.52
CA GLY A 608 34.89 -15.24 2.33
C GLY A 608 34.46 -16.70 2.37
N LEU A 609 34.69 -17.45 1.28
CA LEU A 609 34.32 -18.86 1.15
C LEU A 609 35.40 -19.67 0.44
N ILE A 610 35.61 -20.92 0.88
CA ILE A 610 36.40 -21.94 0.19
C ILE A 610 35.65 -23.26 0.24
N ARG A 611 35.52 -23.94 -0.90
CA ARG A 611 34.81 -25.23 -1.02
C ARG A 611 35.58 -26.16 -1.94
N GLY A 612 35.94 -27.35 -1.49
CA GLY A 612 36.61 -28.35 -2.32
C GLY A 612 36.59 -29.74 -1.69
N GLY A 613 36.63 -30.77 -2.55
CA GLY A 613 36.54 -32.17 -2.17
C GLY A 613 35.13 -32.65 -1.83
N GLU A 614 34.90 -33.95 -2.03
CA GLU A 614 33.62 -34.62 -1.73
C GLU A 614 33.73 -35.57 -0.53
N GLU A 615 34.87 -36.25 -0.39
CA GLU A 615 35.14 -37.20 0.69
C GLU A 615 36.65 -37.32 1.00
N PRO A 616 37.04 -37.84 2.18
CA PRO A 616 38.45 -37.94 2.58
C PRO A 616 39.30 -38.94 1.77
N SER A 617 38.68 -39.92 1.11
CA SER A 617 39.39 -41.02 0.45
C SER A 617 39.64 -40.78 -1.04
N SER A 618 39.42 -39.55 -1.52
CA SER A 618 39.55 -39.17 -2.92
C SER A 618 40.29 -37.83 -3.05
N TYR A 619 41.13 -37.70 -4.09
CA TYR A 619 41.75 -36.43 -4.45
C TYR A 619 40.68 -35.45 -4.95
N PRO A 620 40.65 -34.20 -4.46
CA PRO A 620 39.67 -33.21 -4.88
C PRO A 620 39.98 -32.70 -6.29
N ASP A 621 39.05 -32.87 -7.23
CA ASP A 621 39.18 -32.39 -8.61
C ASP A 621 38.85 -30.91 -8.79
N LYS A 622 38.21 -30.28 -7.79
CA LYS A 622 37.88 -28.85 -7.80
C LYS A 622 37.93 -28.25 -6.40
N CYS A 623 38.43 -27.02 -6.34
CA CYS A 623 38.33 -26.13 -5.18
C CYS A 623 37.91 -24.73 -5.64
N THR A 624 36.75 -24.25 -5.21
CA THR A 624 36.25 -22.89 -5.46
C THR A 624 36.62 -21.98 -4.30
N ILE A 625 37.20 -20.82 -4.60
CA ILE A 625 37.43 -19.73 -3.66
C ILE A 625 36.60 -18.52 -4.08
N THR A 626 35.84 -17.95 -3.13
CA THR A 626 35.14 -16.67 -3.30
C THR A 626 35.93 -15.58 -2.60
N VAL A 627 36.42 -14.62 -3.36
CA VAL A 627 37.17 -13.45 -2.90
C VAL A 627 36.26 -12.23 -2.93
N GLU A 628 36.10 -11.54 -1.81
CA GLU A 628 35.46 -10.23 -1.77
C GLU A 628 36.54 -9.14 -1.80
N PHE A 629 36.35 -8.19 -2.70
CA PHE A 629 37.08 -6.93 -2.73
C PHE A 629 36.21 -5.82 -2.16
N ARG A 630 36.74 -5.01 -1.25
CA ARG A 630 36.19 -3.67 -0.95
C ARG A 630 36.94 -2.67 -1.80
N THR A 631 36.25 -2.15 -2.81
CA THR A 631 36.85 -1.40 -3.91
C THR A 631 36.91 0.09 -3.61
N VAL A 632 37.90 0.74 -4.22
CA VAL A 632 38.04 2.21 -4.30
C VAL A 632 37.89 2.66 -5.76
N PRO A 633 37.68 3.96 -6.07
CA PRO A 633 37.30 4.41 -7.42
C PRO A 633 38.26 4.00 -8.56
N ALA A 634 39.54 3.76 -8.24
CA ALA A 634 40.53 3.29 -9.20
C ALA A 634 40.35 1.81 -9.63
N GLN A 635 39.54 1.04 -8.91
CA GLN A 635 39.29 -0.38 -9.18
C GLN A 635 37.98 -0.56 -9.95
N THR A 636 38.07 -1.30 -11.05
CA THR A 636 36.94 -1.73 -11.86
C THR A 636 36.84 -3.25 -11.85
N GLU A 637 35.69 -3.78 -12.26
CA GLU A 637 35.51 -5.21 -12.50
C GLU A 637 36.60 -5.79 -13.41
N ALA A 638 36.87 -5.09 -14.53
CA ALA A 638 37.87 -5.50 -15.50
C ALA A 638 39.30 -5.50 -14.92
N SER A 639 39.65 -4.50 -14.11
CA SER A 639 40.98 -4.44 -13.49
C SER A 639 41.15 -5.56 -12.45
N ILE A 640 40.13 -5.82 -11.64
CA ILE A 640 40.17 -6.90 -10.63
C ILE A 640 40.31 -8.27 -11.29
N LEU A 641 39.51 -8.54 -12.33
CA LEU A 641 39.64 -9.78 -13.09
C LEU A 641 41.03 -9.89 -13.75
N GLY A 642 41.53 -8.80 -14.32
CA GLY A 642 42.88 -8.74 -14.89
C GLY A 642 43.96 -9.10 -13.88
N ASP A 643 43.90 -8.54 -12.67
CA ASP A 643 44.86 -8.80 -11.60
C ASP A 643 44.78 -10.24 -11.10
N ILE A 644 43.57 -10.78 -10.86
CA ILE A 644 43.37 -12.18 -10.48
C ILE A 644 43.90 -13.13 -11.56
N SER A 645 43.57 -12.88 -12.83
CA SER A 645 44.06 -13.69 -13.95
C SER A 645 45.59 -13.62 -14.06
N ALA A 646 46.21 -12.48 -13.78
CA ALA A 646 47.67 -12.35 -13.77
C ALA A 646 48.31 -13.20 -12.67
N LEU A 647 47.77 -13.16 -11.44
CA LEU A 647 48.24 -14.01 -10.33
C LEU A 647 48.11 -15.50 -10.66
N LEU A 648 46.97 -15.92 -11.24
CA LEU A 648 46.75 -17.31 -11.64
C LEU A 648 47.70 -17.77 -12.75
N LYS A 649 47.99 -16.91 -13.72
CA LYS A 649 48.99 -17.19 -14.77
C LYS A 649 50.39 -17.35 -14.20
N GLU A 650 50.82 -16.45 -13.30
CA GLU A 650 52.13 -16.53 -12.66
C GLU A 650 52.29 -17.85 -11.88
N ILE A 651 51.25 -18.28 -11.16
CA ILE A 651 51.26 -19.58 -10.46
C ILE A 651 51.37 -20.74 -11.45
N ALA A 652 50.61 -20.70 -12.55
CA ALA A 652 50.63 -21.75 -13.57
C ALA A 652 51.98 -21.87 -14.30
N GLU A 653 52.70 -20.75 -14.49
CA GLU A 653 54.05 -20.73 -15.04
C GLU A 653 55.06 -21.40 -14.08
N GLN A 654 54.90 -21.21 -12.78
CA GLN A 654 55.76 -21.82 -11.75
C GLN A 654 55.38 -23.28 -11.45
N LYS A 655 54.12 -23.67 -11.69
CA LYS A 655 53.57 -24.99 -11.38
C LYS A 655 52.82 -25.57 -12.59
N PRO A 656 53.48 -26.35 -13.47
CA PRO A 656 52.88 -26.82 -14.73
C PRO A 656 51.59 -27.66 -14.60
N ARG A 657 51.41 -28.33 -13.45
CA ARG A 657 50.23 -29.13 -13.11
C ARG A 657 49.07 -28.31 -12.53
N PHE A 658 49.31 -27.05 -12.13
CA PHE A 658 48.26 -26.14 -11.66
C PHE A 658 47.35 -25.75 -12.82
N LYS A 659 46.05 -26.02 -12.67
CA LYS A 659 45.00 -25.65 -13.63
C LYS A 659 43.89 -24.88 -12.91
N TYR A 660 43.24 -24.00 -13.64
CA TYR A 660 42.15 -23.17 -13.13
C TYR A 660 41.15 -22.89 -14.26
N ALA A 661 39.90 -22.60 -13.90
CA ALA A 661 38.93 -22.02 -14.82
C ALA A 661 39.00 -20.49 -14.75
N GLU A 662 38.55 -19.80 -15.81
CA GLU A 662 38.54 -18.34 -15.83
C GLU A 662 37.78 -17.77 -14.62
N PRO A 663 38.35 -16.75 -13.93
CA PRO A 663 37.69 -16.12 -12.79
C PRO A 663 36.41 -15.43 -13.24
N ARG A 664 35.38 -15.46 -12.39
CA ARG A 664 34.07 -14.87 -12.69
C ARG A 664 33.62 -13.93 -11.58
N ILE A 665 32.99 -12.83 -11.94
CA ILE A 665 32.31 -11.95 -10.98
C ILE A 665 30.92 -12.51 -10.71
N THR A 666 30.57 -12.61 -9.44
CA THR A 666 29.24 -13.05 -9.01
C THR A 666 28.39 -11.90 -8.48
N MET A 667 29.02 -10.84 -7.98
CA MET A 667 28.35 -9.61 -7.58
C MET A 667 29.29 -8.41 -7.67
N SER A 668 28.74 -7.25 -7.99
CA SER A 668 29.49 -6.00 -8.08
C SER A 668 28.62 -4.82 -7.67
N ARG A 669 29.17 -3.93 -6.86
CA ARG A 669 28.54 -2.68 -6.45
C ARG A 669 29.55 -1.52 -6.51
N PRO A 670 29.15 -0.37 -7.10
CA PRO A 670 30.05 0.75 -7.31
C PRO A 670 30.43 1.44 -5.99
N THR A 671 31.53 2.20 -6.03
CA THR A 671 31.89 3.15 -4.97
C THR A 671 30.99 4.40 -5.03
N GLN A 672 30.83 5.11 -3.92
CA GLN A 672 30.24 6.46 -3.91
C GLN A 672 31.28 7.51 -3.55
N LYS A 673 31.27 8.66 -4.22
CA LYS A 673 32.10 9.81 -3.85
C LYS A 673 31.51 11.14 -4.33
N VAL A 674 31.20 12.02 -3.37
CA VAL A 674 30.81 13.42 -3.58
C VAL A 674 31.85 14.33 -2.92
N ALA A 675 32.24 15.41 -3.59
CA ALA A 675 33.21 16.34 -3.03
C ALA A 675 32.68 17.02 -1.77
N ALA A 676 33.52 17.18 -0.75
CA ALA A 676 33.10 17.78 0.52
C ALA A 676 32.63 19.24 0.36
N ASP A 677 33.16 19.97 -0.62
CA ASP A 677 32.80 21.35 -0.97
C ASP A 677 31.62 21.44 -1.95
N HIS A 678 31.02 20.30 -2.34
CA HIS A 678 29.85 20.29 -3.19
C HIS A 678 28.70 21.11 -2.56
N PRO A 679 27.98 21.97 -3.31
CA PRO A 679 26.98 22.88 -2.75
C PRO A 679 25.90 22.21 -1.90
N PHE A 680 25.47 21.00 -2.29
CA PHE A 680 24.50 20.22 -1.52
C PHE A 680 25.08 19.74 -0.18
N VAL A 681 26.34 19.28 -0.15
CA VAL A 681 27.01 18.85 1.09
C VAL A 681 27.15 20.03 2.04
N GLN A 682 27.56 21.20 1.54
CA GLN A 682 27.68 22.42 2.35
C GLN A 682 26.34 22.88 2.92
N LYS A 683 25.24 22.76 2.16
CA LYS A 683 23.89 23.03 2.66
C LYS A 683 23.49 22.05 3.77
N ALA A 684 23.71 20.74 3.58
CA ALA A 684 23.44 19.74 4.60
C ALA A 684 24.23 20.00 5.89
N VAL A 685 25.53 20.32 5.78
CA VAL A 685 26.38 20.71 6.92
C VAL A 685 25.84 21.95 7.62
N ALA A 686 25.40 22.97 6.88
CA ALA A 686 24.85 24.20 7.47
C ALA A 686 23.54 23.95 8.22
N CYS A 687 22.61 23.20 7.62
CA CYS A 687 21.35 22.78 8.25
C CYS A 687 21.61 21.99 9.53
N ALA A 688 22.50 21.00 9.47
CA ALA A 688 22.87 20.18 10.61
C ALA A 688 23.54 21.01 11.72
N SER A 689 24.44 21.93 11.36
CA SER A 689 25.11 22.80 12.34
C SER A 689 24.12 23.71 13.08
N ALA A 690 23.09 24.18 12.38
CA ALA A 690 22.05 25.02 12.98
C ALA A 690 21.20 24.26 14.00
N VAL A 691 20.88 22.99 13.73
CA VAL A 691 20.07 22.15 14.64
C VAL A 691 20.88 21.58 15.80
N LEU A 692 22.07 21.04 15.52
CA LEU A 692 22.93 20.38 16.52
C LEU A 692 23.75 21.37 17.36
N GLY A 693 23.82 22.64 16.95
CA GLY A 693 24.66 23.66 17.59
C GLY A 693 26.16 23.45 17.40
N SER A 694 26.58 22.45 16.62
CA SER A 694 27.97 22.14 16.31
C SER A 694 28.10 21.56 14.91
N LYS A 695 29.27 21.73 14.29
CA LYS A 695 29.51 21.24 12.93
C LYS A 695 29.58 19.71 12.92
N PRO A 696 28.73 19.00 12.14
CA PRO A 696 28.83 17.56 12.03
C PRO A 696 30.14 17.15 11.33
N ALA A 697 30.65 15.98 11.67
CA ALA A 697 31.81 15.42 10.98
C ALA A 697 31.42 15.04 9.55
N VAL A 698 32.25 15.43 8.57
CA VAL A 698 32.16 14.96 7.19
C VAL A 698 33.20 13.86 7.01
N LYS A 699 32.75 12.65 6.68
CA LYS A 699 33.58 11.43 6.68
C LYS A 699 33.43 10.64 5.38
N ALA A 700 34.25 9.61 5.27
CA ALA A 700 34.08 8.51 4.35
C ALA A 700 34.12 7.17 5.09
N GLY A 701 33.47 6.15 4.54
CA GLY A 701 33.20 4.88 5.21
C GLY A 701 33.68 3.66 4.43
N PRO A 702 34.02 2.55 5.12
CA PRO A 702 34.37 1.28 4.47
C PRO A 702 33.15 0.45 4.05
N PHE A 703 31.95 0.82 4.50
CA PHE A 703 30.68 0.16 4.21
C PHE A 703 30.21 0.45 2.77
N TRP A 704 29.07 -0.12 2.40
CA TRP A 704 28.37 0.16 1.15
C TRP A 704 26.91 0.49 1.43
N THR A 705 26.29 1.38 0.65
CA THR A 705 24.86 1.67 0.66
C THR A 705 24.37 2.05 -0.74
N ASP A 706 23.06 2.19 -0.90
CA ASP A 706 22.37 2.62 -2.13
C ASP A 706 22.80 3.99 -2.68
N ALA A 707 23.57 4.77 -1.92
CA ALA A 707 24.07 6.07 -2.37
C ALA A 707 24.91 5.94 -3.64
N ALA A 708 25.62 4.82 -3.77
CA ALA A 708 26.41 4.53 -4.96
C ALA A 708 25.55 4.26 -6.21
N LEU A 709 24.35 3.68 -6.07
CA LEU A 709 23.44 3.44 -7.19
C LEU A 709 22.88 4.76 -7.74
N LEU A 710 22.45 5.65 -6.84
CA LEU A 710 22.01 7.00 -7.21
C LEU A 710 23.16 7.84 -7.79
N GLY A 711 24.36 7.73 -7.22
CA GLY A 711 25.57 8.38 -7.71
C GLY A 711 25.96 7.93 -9.12
N ALA A 712 25.82 6.64 -9.44
CA ALA A 712 26.12 6.07 -10.75
C ALA A 712 25.24 6.66 -11.87
N VAL A 713 24.04 7.14 -11.55
CA VAL A 713 23.15 7.84 -12.49
C VAL A 713 23.22 9.37 -12.38
N GLY A 714 24.23 9.90 -11.67
CA GLY A 714 24.55 11.32 -11.61
C GLY A 714 23.83 12.11 -10.52
N ILE A 715 23.18 11.45 -9.55
CA ILE A 715 22.54 12.13 -8.42
C ILE A 715 23.56 12.28 -7.28
N PRO A 716 23.92 13.50 -6.86
CA PRO A 716 24.81 13.70 -5.72
C PRO A 716 24.10 13.27 -4.42
N SER A 717 24.63 12.23 -3.78
CA SER A 717 24.03 11.60 -2.61
C SER A 717 24.94 11.65 -1.38
N ILE A 718 24.37 11.96 -0.23
CA ILE A 718 25.04 11.83 1.08
C ILE A 718 24.35 10.75 1.91
N VAL A 719 25.12 10.09 2.78
CA VAL A 719 24.60 9.14 3.78
C VAL A 719 24.61 9.84 5.14
N TYR A 720 23.44 10.04 5.75
CA TYR A 720 23.31 10.85 6.95
C TYR A 720 22.03 10.55 7.75
N GLY A 721 22.17 9.91 8.90
CA GLY A 721 21.03 9.50 9.73
C GLY A 721 21.35 9.31 11.22
N PRO A 722 20.37 8.76 11.98
CA PRO A 722 20.30 8.88 13.42
C PRO A 722 21.39 8.10 14.18
N ALA A 723 21.48 8.38 15.48
CA ALA A 723 22.36 7.70 16.42
C ALA A 723 21.60 6.59 17.18
N GLY A 724 22.30 5.50 17.45
CA GLY A 724 21.79 4.31 18.14
C GLY A 724 22.84 3.21 18.17
N GLU A 725 22.49 2.01 18.65
CA GLU A 725 23.40 0.86 18.60
C GLU A 725 22.65 -0.44 18.26
N GLY A 726 23.41 -1.48 17.88
CA GLY A 726 22.87 -2.82 17.71
C GLY A 726 22.47 -3.22 16.28
N LEU A 727 23.09 -2.61 15.26
CA LEU A 727 22.93 -3.03 13.86
C LEU A 727 23.16 -4.56 13.75
N HIS A 728 22.16 -5.27 13.25
CA HIS A 728 22.13 -6.73 13.07
C HIS A 728 22.36 -7.55 14.37
N ALA A 729 22.31 -6.89 15.52
CA ALA A 729 22.56 -7.52 16.82
C ALA A 729 21.27 -8.10 17.42
N LYS A 730 21.40 -8.75 18.57
CA LYS A 730 20.29 -9.37 19.31
C LYS A 730 19.30 -8.37 19.93
N GLU A 731 19.73 -7.12 20.02
CA GLU A 731 18.98 -5.97 20.48
C GLU A 731 19.44 -4.79 19.64
N GLU A 732 18.50 -3.99 19.17
CA GLU A 732 18.72 -2.80 18.35
C GLU A 732 17.88 -1.65 18.90
N TRP A 733 18.46 -0.46 18.96
CA TRP A 733 17.78 0.72 19.46
C TRP A 733 18.28 2.02 18.81
N VAL A 734 17.37 2.99 18.70
CA VAL A 734 17.64 4.33 18.18
C VAL A 734 17.27 5.41 19.19
N GLU A 735 18.09 6.46 19.30
CA GLU A 735 17.87 7.57 20.25
C GLU A 735 16.72 8.47 19.81
N VAL A 736 15.73 8.68 20.68
CA VAL A 736 14.56 9.53 20.40
C VAL A 736 14.96 10.98 20.11
N GLU A 737 15.88 11.54 20.90
CA GLU A 737 16.39 12.89 20.68
C GLU A 737 17.10 13.00 19.32
N SER A 738 17.83 11.97 18.90
CA SER A 738 18.49 11.95 17.59
C SER A 738 17.46 11.99 16.46
N LEU A 739 16.41 11.17 16.53
CA LEU A 739 15.31 11.18 15.55
C LEU A 739 14.68 12.57 15.42
N GLN A 740 14.37 13.22 16.55
CA GLN A 740 13.80 14.57 16.57
C GLN A 740 14.73 15.63 15.96
N HIS A 741 16.05 15.50 16.14
CA HIS A 741 17.01 16.35 15.44
C HIS A 741 16.95 16.11 13.93
N PHE A 742 16.89 14.86 13.48
CA PHE A 742 16.83 14.54 12.06
C PHE A 742 15.56 15.02 11.38
N GLU A 743 14.40 14.94 12.03
CA GLU A 743 13.15 15.56 11.54
C GLU A 743 13.34 17.06 11.27
N LYS A 744 13.92 17.79 12.24
CA LYS A 744 14.20 19.24 12.11
C LYS A 744 15.20 19.52 11.00
N MET A 745 16.29 18.75 10.94
CA MET A 745 17.35 18.93 9.94
C MET A 745 16.84 18.68 8.53
N PHE A 746 16.06 17.63 8.31
CA PHE A 746 15.49 17.31 7.00
C PHE A 746 14.43 18.31 6.59
N THR A 747 13.58 18.77 7.52
CA THR A 747 12.62 19.83 7.24
C THR A 747 13.32 21.13 6.82
N GLN A 748 14.39 21.54 7.54
CA GLN A 748 15.17 22.72 7.16
C GLN A 748 15.90 22.53 5.83
N LEU A 749 16.44 21.33 5.57
CA LEU A 749 17.12 21.03 4.31
C LEU A 749 16.17 21.13 3.12
N VAL A 750 14.93 20.66 3.25
CA VAL A 750 13.88 20.86 2.23
C VAL A 750 13.62 22.35 2.01
N GLN A 751 13.50 23.14 3.08
CA GLN A 751 13.28 24.59 2.97
C GLN A 751 14.43 25.30 2.25
N ASP A 752 15.68 24.97 2.60
CA ASP A 752 16.86 25.64 2.07
C ASP A 752 17.25 25.18 0.66
N PHE A 753 16.84 23.98 0.25
CA PHE A 753 17.23 23.37 -1.03
C PHE A 753 16.13 23.46 -2.09
N CYS A 754 14.87 23.29 -1.71
CA CYS A 754 13.75 23.15 -2.65
C CYS A 754 12.96 24.44 -2.92
N TYR A 755 13.13 25.49 -2.11
CA TYR A 755 12.52 26.82 -2.33
C TYR A 755 13.49 27.75 -3.07
#